data_AF-A0A0J5H0I4-F1
#
_entry.id   AF-A0A0J5H0I4-F1
#
_cell.length_a   1.000
_cell.length_b   1.000
_cell.length_c   1.000
_cell.angle_alpha   90.00
_cell.angle_beta   90.00
_cell.angle_gamma   90.00
#
_symmetry.space_group_name_H-M   'P 1'
#
loop_
_entity.id
_entity.type
_entity.pdbx_description
1 polymer ?
#
loop_
_entity_poly.entity_id
_entity_poly.type
_entity_poly.pdbx_seq_one_letter_code
_entity_poly.pdbx_strand_id
1 'polypeptide(L)'
;MQLLKNTYFLKVLKVVFPLTILIILYIEGKKQIQTINLALVLGKVQDIGFFSFAWLVLLGVVAVSSMIIYDMFVVRRLKLKVPARKLAVYGFSSNSFANFMGFGGFAGVGLRTMYYRKYVKNIPGLLKSVTIILPYMLCGLSVFAWWIIAYEWSRPTLLLDYPILKLPLLIMSGYLFFIVSASHFTKSLPLKQQFKLIGVSILEWVLAGVVFWQTSAMLNVDVPVVVIFMLFFMAAIAGVLSTVPGGVGAFDFVILVGFASFGVYEEKLVALLLLYRLVYYVVPFLISNVFFLYFMFKEKAWKSLLPDKKTWSQLCHRILSIWVLIVGVLLVLFPVIPVIVRKISIANDFLSMEMMQISHQFSITIGITLLVLARAIEDRVKRAYYFTFFILAIGILVSFSKGFHFWEAVLLLVAMFLLYFSRKLFYRHSSQYTFIKVLIDGVILLGIALIYVIVGTLQISYIQKIVPKKLQDIFSLDTQSLWQDVGVGMLLAFVLLFFGLFFKRWKGSASLFKAVSKVDKKTPRPLFHNKAIYVYSTDQGKIYYQKWMDNLVVMERIEVNRDLHAQSVFLCQKFENEMDRYGFIVIVPSIKNEEIASFYEAGFQIIKEDVTVYALSNSVPQIVAKTNIKWLNRVVNKMS
;
A
#
# COMPACT_ATOMS: atom_id res chain seq x y z
N MET A 1 -9.45 -20.13 -14.86
CA MET A 1 -9.06 -18.70 -14.98
C MET A 1 -9.88 -17.72 -14.10
N GLN A 2 -10.97 -18.14 -13.41
CA GLN A 2 -11.71 -17.29 -12.45
C GLN A 2 -11.20 -17.34 -10.99
N LEU A 3 -10.41 -18.35 -10.61
CA LEU A 3 -9.88 -18.55 -9.25
C LEU A 3 -8.87 -17.47 -8.80
N LEU A 4 -8.17 -16.83 -9.74
CA LEU A 4 -7.17 -15.81 -9.43
C LEU A 4 -7.77 -14.41 -9.22
N LYS A 5 -9.04 -14.15 -9.53
CA LYS A 5 -9.61 -12.78 -9.50
C LYS A 5 -9.85 -12.22 -8.10
N ASN A 6 -9.74 -13.02 -7.03
CA ASN A 6 -10.14 -12.59 -5.68
C ASN A 6 -9.24 -13.11 -4.55
N THR A 7 -7.98 -13.45 -4.84
CA THR A 7 -7.01 -13.85 -3.80
C THR A 7 -6.60 -12.63 -2.96
N TYR A 8 -6.42 -12.85 -1.65
CA TYR A 8 -5.92 -11.84 -0.70
C TYR A 8 -4.65 -11.16 -1.20
N PHE A 9 -3.81 -11.92 -1.91
CA PHE A 9 -2.63 -11.45 -2.64
C PHE A 9 -2.92 -10.29 -3.60
N LEU A 10 -3.96 -10.34 -4.43
CA LEU A 10 -4.31 -9.22 -5.32
C LEU A 10 -4.83 -7.99 -4.56
N LYS A 11 -5.46 -8.18 -3.39
CA LYS A 11 -5.89 -7.06 -2.53
C LYS A 11 -4.71 -6.40 -1.82
N VAL A 12 -3.74 -7.20 -1.39
CA VAL A 12 -2.46 -6.72 -0.83
C VAL A 12 -1.64 -6.03 -1.92
N LEU A 13 -1.49 -6.63 -3.10
CA LEU A 13 -0.79 -6.05 -4.24
C LEU A 13 -1.41 -4.71 -4.68
N LYS A 14 -2.74 -4.58 -4.63
CA LYS A 14 -3.43 -3.30 -4.92
C LYS A 14 -3.08 -2.16 -3.96
N VAL A 15 -2.59 -2.46 -2.76
CA VAL A 15 -2.18 -1.46 -1.76
C VAL A 15 -0.67 -1.31 -1.73
N VAL A 16 0.06 -2.43 -1.73
CA VAL A 16 1.52 -2.48 -1.72
C VAL A 16 2.08 -1.85 -2.99
N PHE A 17 1.56 -2.17 -4.18
CA PHE A 17 2.10 -1.66 -5.44
C PHE A 17 2.08 -0.12 -5.55
N PRO A 18 0.96 0.59 -5.27
CA PRO A 18 0.97 2.05 -5.21
C PRO A 18 1.90 2.62 -4.15
N LEU A 19 2.01 1.97 -2.97
CA LEU A 19 2.91 2.38 -1.90
C LEU A 19 4.39 2.23 -2.31
N THR A 20 4.75 1.11 -2.95
CA THR A 20 6.09 0.89 -3.49
C THR A 20 6.41 1.93 -4.56
N ILE A 21 5.47 2.23 -5.46
CA ILE A 21 5.64 3.29 -6.46
C ILE A 21 5.87 4.64 -5.77
N LEU A 22 5.07 5.00 -4.76
CA LEU A 22 5.24 6.26 -4.04
C LEU A 22 6.59 6.35 -3.32
N ILE A 23 7.07 5.27 -2.72
CA ILE A 23 8.39 5.20 -2.07
C ILE A 23 9.49 5.38 -3.12
N ILE A 24 9.40 4.70 -4.26
CA ILE A 24 10.34 4.85 -5.39
C ILE A 24 10.34 6.30 -5.89
N LEU A 25 9.17 6.90 -6.10
CA LEU A 25 9.03 8.29 -6.53
C LEU A 25 9.68 9.27 -5.54
N TYR A 26 9.53 9.03 -4.23
CA TYR A 26 10.15 9.86 -3.20
C TYR A 26 11.68 9.73 -3.17
N ILE A 27 12.18 8.50 -3.21
CA ILE A 27 13.63 8.22 -3.22
C ILE A 27 14.26 8.86 -4.46
N GLU A 28 13.63 8.69 -5.62
CA GLU A 28 14.16 9.23 -6.87
C GLU A 28 14.10 10.76 -6.90
N GLY A 29 12.96 11.35 -6.54
CA GLY A 29 12.84 12.81 -6.48
C GLY A 29 13.88 13.43 -5.56
N LYS A 30 14.18 12.78 -4.42
CA LYS A 30 15.24 13.21 -3.50
C LYS A 30 16.62 13.13 -4.15
N LYS A 31 16.95 12.02 -4.82
CA LYS A 31 18.24 11.83 -5.50
C LYS A 31 18.45 12.87 -6.61
N GLN A 32 17.40 13.17 -7.37
CA GLN A 32 17.43 14.14 -8.46
C GLN A 32 17.66 15.57 -7.96
N ILE A 33 17.12 15.93 -6.78
CA ILE A 33 17.37 17.24 -6.16
C ILE A 33 18.79 17.32 -5.59
N GLN A 34 19.29 16.26 -4.97
CA GLN A 34 20.62 16.24 -4.32
C GLN A 34 21.79 16.28 -5.31
N THR A 35 21.57 15.91 -6.57
CA THR A 35 22.60 15.95 -7.63
C THR A 35 22.82 17.35 -8.22
N ILE A 36 21.96 18.32 -7.90
CA ILE A 36 22.04 19.68 -8.44
C ILE A 36 22.93 20.54 -7.54
N ASN A 37 24.13 20.86 -8.01
CA ASN A 37 24.97 21.86 -7.35
C ASN A 37 24.47 23.28 -7.68
N LEU A 38 23.63 23.83 -6.80
CA LEU A 38 23.00 25.15 -6.98
C LEU A 38 24.03 26.28 -7.15
N ALA A 39 25.19 26.21 -6.49
CA ALA A 39 26.21 27.25 -6.61
C ALA A 39 26.83 27.27 -8.02
N LEU A 40 27.10 26.09 -8.59
CA LEU A 40 27.64 25.96 -9.95
C LEU A 40 26.61 26.40 -11.01
N VAL A 41 25.33 26.07 -10.80
CA VAL A 41 24.23 26.51 -11.67
C VAL A 41 24.11 28.04 -11.63
N LEU A 42 24.09 28.65 -10.45
CA LEU A 42 23.96 30.11 -10.32
C LEU A 42 25.15 30.86 -10.95
N GLY A 43 26.38 30.36 -10.76
CA GLY A 43 27.56 30.91 -11.42
C GLY A 43 27.45 30.85 -12.95
N LYS A 44 27.02 29.71 -13.50
CA LYS A 44 26.87 29.56 -14.96
C LYS A 44 25.70 30.35 -15.54
N VAL A 45 24.62 30.55 -14.79
CA VAL A 45 23.51 31.44 -15.17
C VAL A 45 23.98 32.89 -15.25
N GLN A 46 24.88 33.31 -14.34
CA GLN A 46 25.50 34.63 -14.41
C GLN A 46 26.42 34.76 -15.64
N ASP A 47 27.22 33.72 -15.94
CA ASP A 47 28.12 33.71 -17.10
C ASP A 47 27.39 33.85 -18.44
N ILE A 48 26.26 33.14 -18.64
CA ILE A 48 25.50 33.18 -19.91
C ILE A 48 24.59 34.40 -20.04
N GLY A 49 24.32 35.10 -18.93
CA GLY A 49 23.42 36.23 -18.85
C GLY A 49 21.94 35.87 -18.71
N PHE A 50 21.19 36.77 -18.07
CA PHE A 50 19.77 36.58 -17.74
C PHE A 50 18.88 36.33 -18.97
N PHE A 51 19.08 37.09 -20.07
CA PHE A 51 18.25 36.96 -21.27
C PHE A 51 18.45 35.61 -21.96
N SER A 52 19.69 35.13 -22.07
CA SER A 52 20.02 33.81 -22.61
C SER A 52 19.40 32.70 -21.77
N PHE A 53 19.48 32.82 -20.44
CA PHE A 53 18.83 31.87 -19.53
C PHE A 53 17.30 31.89 -19.67
N ALA A 54 16.68 33.08 -19.73
CA ALA A 54 15.23 33.21 -19.94
C ALA A 54 14.77 32.61 -21.27
N TRP A 55 15.57 32.76 -22.34
CA TRP A 55 15.34 32.12 -23.62
C TRP A 55 15.39 30.59 -23.53
N LEU A 56 16.40 30.03 -22.85
CA LEU A 56 16.47 28.59 -22.59
C LEU A 56 15.24 28.10 -21.83
N VAL A 57 14.84 28.80 -20.76
CA VAL A 57 13.61 28.49 -19.99
C VAL A 57 12.39 28.47 -20.89
N LEU A 58 12.22 29.46 -21.76
CA LEU A 58 11.11 29.52 -22.71
C LEU A 58 11.14 28.32 -23.66
N LEU A 59 12.30 28.00 -24.24
CA LEU A 59 12.47 26.83 -25.10
C LEU A 59 12.13 25.52 -24.37
N GLY A 60 12.57 25.35 -23.12
CA GLY A 60 12.24 24.19 -22.30
C GLY A 60 10.73 24.05 -22.08
N VAL A 61 10.05 25.15 -21.75
CA VAL A 61 8.59 25.16 -21.59
C VAL A 61 7.87 24.85 -22.92
N VAL A 62 8.33 25.39 -24.04
CA VAL A 62 7.78 25.10 -25.38
C VAL A 62 7.98 23.63 -25.73
N ALA A 63 9.17 23.07 -25.48
CA ALA A 63 9.48 21.68 -25.74
C ALA A 63 8.55 20.74 -24.96
N VAL A 64 8.35 20.97 -23.66
CA VAL A 64 7.42 20.17 -22.84
C VAL A 64 5.95 20.40 -23.25
N SER A 65 5.61 21.60 -23.71
CA SER A 65 4.26 21.91 -24.21
C SER A 65 3.89 21.13 -25.46
N SER A 66 4.85 20.70 -26.28
CA SER A 66 4.59 19.83 -27.43
C SER A 66 3.89 18.52 -27.03
N MET A 67 4.15 18.03 -25.82
CA MET A 67 3.58 16.80 -25.28
C MET A 67 2.09 16.92 -24.92
N ILE A 68 1.52 18.14 -24.93
CA ILE A 68 0.06 18.36 -24.77
C ILE A 68 -0.71 17.65 -25.90
N ILE A 69 -0.09 17.41 -27.06
CA ILE A 69 -0.73 16.72 -28.18
C ILE A 69 -1.12 15.27 -27.81
N TYR A 70 -0.37 14.60 -26.92
CA TYR A 70 -0.76 13.28 -26.40
C TYR A 70 -2.07 13.34 -25.61
N ASP A 71 -2.27 14.39 -24.84
CA ASP A 71 -3.49 14.61 -24.09
C ASP A 71 -4.66 14.99 -25.00
N MET A 72 -4.41 15.78 -26.06
CA MET A 72 -5.38 16.02 -27.12
C MET A 72 -5.84 14.71 -27.78
N PHE A 73 -4.92 13.76 -27.99
CA PHE A 73 -5.24 12.44 -28.50
C PHE A 73 -6.17 11.67 -27.55
N VAL A 74 -5.87 11.64 -26.24
CA VAL A 74 -6.72 10.97 -25.23
C VAL A 74 -8.12 11.58 -25.19
N VAL A 75 -8.23 12.91 -25.15
CA VAL A 75 -9.51 13.62 -25.12
C VAL A 75 -10.35 13.34 -26.37
N ARG A 76 -9.74 13.36 -27.57
CA ARG A 76 -10.45 13.06 -28.83
C ARG A 76 -10.88 11.60 -28.91
N ARG A 77 -10.00 10.66 -28.51
CA ARG A 77 -10.29 9.21 -28.53
C ARG A 77 -11.47 8.86 -27.63
N LEU A 78 -11.56 9.47 -26.46
CA LEU A 78 -12.63 9.24 -25.49
C LEU A 78 -13.81 10.21 -25.63
N LYS A 79 -13.78 11.12 -26.63
CA LYS A 79 -14.80 12.15 -26.88
C LYS A 79 -15.12 12.98 -25.63
N LEU A 80 -14.10 13.34 -24.85
CA LEU A 80 -14.27 14.09 -23.61
C LEU A 80 -14.55 15.57 -23.89
N LYS A 81 -15.48 16.15 -23.14
CA LYS A 81 -15.78 17.59 -23.19
C LYS A 81 -14.90 18.37 -22.20
N VAL A 82 -13.62 18.50 -22.52
CA VAL A 82 -12.64 19.24 -21.70
C VAL A 82 -12.34 20.59 -22.35
N PRO A 83 -12.45 21.73 -21.63
CA PRO A 83 -12.07 23.04 -22.17
C PRO A 83 -10.58 23.08 -22.56
N ALA A 84 -10.25 23.74 -23.68
CA ALA A 84 -8.89 23.76 -24.24
C ALA A 84 -7.83 24.28 -23.25
N ARG A 85 -8.15 25.31 -22.45
CA ARG A 85 -7.24 25.83 -21.40
C ARG A 85 -6.94 24.78 -20.33
N LYS A 86 -7.95 24.02 -19.90
CA LYS A 86 -7.76 22.93 -18.92
C LYS A 86 -6.96 21.78 -19.53
N LEU A 87 -7.22 21.46 -20.80
CA LEU A 87 -6.44 20.45 -21.52
C LEU A 87 -4.95 20.80 -21.59
N ALA A 88 -4.62 22.04 -21.90
CA ALA A 88 -3.23 22.50 -21.92
C ALA A 88 -2.57 22.35 -20.54
N VAL A 89 -3.25 22.81 -19.47
CA VAL A 89 -2.75 22.69 -18.10
C VAL A 89 -2.57 21.23 -17.68
N TYR A 90 -3.56 20.37 -17.96
CA TYR A 90 -3.51 18.96 -17.57
C TYR A 90 -2.44 18.19 -18.34
N GLY A 91 -2.32 18.44 -19.64
CA GLY A 91 -1.31 17.82 -20.50
C GLY A 91 0.09 18.27 -20.13
N PHE A 92 0.33 19.57 -19.99
CA PHE A 92 1.62 20.10 -19.55
C PHE A 92 2.01 19.51 -18.19
N SER A 93 1.10 19.59 -17.21
CA SER A 93 1.34 19.07 -15.86
C SER A 93 1.65 17.58 -15.84
N SER A 94 0.86 16.76 -16.53
CA SER A 94 1.06 15.31 -16.54
C SER A 94 2.38 14.91 -17.18
N ASN A 95 2.82 15.61 -18.21
CA ASN A 95 4.09 15.34 -18.90
C ASN A 95 5.30 15.85 -18.13
N SER A 96 5.26 17.06 -17.54
CA SER A 96 6.36 17.53 -16.71
C SER A 96 6.61 16.63 -15.50
N PHE A 97 5.55 16.13 -14.86
CA PHE A 97 5.68 15.14 -13.79
C PHE A 97 6.24 13.80 -14.29
N ALA A 98 5.85 13.36 -15.50
CA ALA A 98 6.38 12.14 -16.09
C ALA A 98 7.89 12.26 -16.36
N ASN A 99 8.33 13.39 -16.92
CA ASN A 99 9.73 13.63 -17.27
C ASN A 99 10.60 13.76 -16.02
N PHE A 100 10.17 14.54 -15.03
CA PHE A 100 10.92 14.74 -13.79
C PHE A 100 11.06 13.43 -13.00
N MET A 101 9.95 12.74 -12.73
CA MET A 101 9.94 11.54 -11.88
C MET A 101 10.59 10.29 -12.51
N GLY A 102 10.74 10.25 -13.85
CA GLY A 102 11.54 9.22 -14.51
C GLY A 102 11.00 7.77 -14.52
N PHE A 103 9.92 7.47 -13.80
CA PHE A 103 9.34 6.12 -13.69
C PHE A 103 8.42 5.79 -14.90
N GLY A 104 8.99 5.72 -16.11
CA GLY A 104 8.31 5.19 -17.31
C GLY A 104 6.95 5.82 -17.66
N GLY A 105 6.74 7.08 -17.28
CA GLY A 105 5.49 7.81 -17.52
C GLY A 105 4.32 7.50 -16.57
N PHE A 106 4.48 6.60 -15.58
CA PHE A 106 3.41 6.24 -14.64
C PHE A 106 2.95 7.40 -13.75
N ALA A 107 3.86 8.31 -13.37
CA ALA A 107 3.49 9.54 -12.67
C ALA A 107 2.49 10.37 -13.51
N GLY A 108 2.73 10.47 -14.81
CA GLY A 108 1.81 11.08 -15.76
C GLY A 108 0.50 10.32 -15.90
N VAL A 109 0.51 8.98 -15.88
CA VAL A 109 -0.73 8.17 -15.88
C VAL A 109 -1.60 8.48 -14.66
N GLY A 110 -0.99 8.56 -13.48
CA GLY A 110 -1.67 8.89 -12.23
C GLY A 110 -2.35 10.26 -12.30
N LEU A 111 -1.60 11.29 -12.71
CA LEU A 111 -2.13 12.65 -12.83
C LEU A 111 -3.22 12.77 -13.90
N ARG A 112 -3.04 12.17 -15.09
CA ARG A 112 -4.10 12.14 -16.11
C ARG A 112 -5.36 11.47 -15.60
N THR A 113 -5.21 10.38 -14.86
CA THR A 113 -6.35 9.68 -14.26
C THR A 113 -7.08 10.61 -13.30
N MET A 114 -6.38 11.37 -12.46
CA MET A 114 -7.00 12.34 -11.56
C MET A 114 -7.66 13.51 -12.31
N TYR A 115 -6.96 14.13 -13.25
CA TYR A 115 -7.45 15.29 -14.01
C TYR A 115 -8.68 14.96 -14.87
N TYR A 116 -8.67 13.81 -15.54
CA TYR A 116 -9.75 13.40 -16.44
C TYR A 116 -10.87 12.60 -15.76
N ARG A 117 -10.70 12.16 -14.50
CA ARG A 117 -11.68 11.34 -13.75
C ARG A 117 -13.11 11.86 -13.86
N LYS A 118 -13.30 13.17 -13.68
CA LYS A 118 -14.63 13.79 -13.68
C LYS A 118 -15.30 13.90 -15.05
N TYR A 119 -14.54 13.73 -16.13
CA TYR A 119 -15.05 13.80 -17.50
C TYR A 119 -15.38 12.41 -18.07
N VAL A 120 -15.07 11.34 -17.33
CA VAL A 120 -15.15 9.96 -17.80
C VAL A 120 -16.10 9.15 -16.94
N LYS A 121 -17.02 8.41 -17.58
CA LYS A 121 -17.89 7.43 -16.89
C LYS A 121 -17.17 6.10 -16.60
N ASN A 122 -16.25 5.69 -17.47
CA ASN A 122 -15.53 4.41 -17.40
C ASN A 122 -14.02 4.60 -17.13
N ILE A 123 -13.61 4.51 -15.86
CA ILE A 123 -12.21 4.66 -15.42
C ILE A 123 -11.26 3.65 -16.09
N PRO A 124 -11.59 2.35 -16.20
CA PRO A 124 -10.78 1.40 -16.98
C PRO A 124 -10.50 1.84 -18.42
N GLY A 125 -11.48 2.46 -19.09
CA GLY A 125 -11.32 2.98 -20.45
C GLY A 125 -10.35 4.17 -20.54
N LEU A 126 -10.36 5.04 -19.53
CA LEU A 126 -9.40 6.13 -19.38
C LEU A 126 -7.99 5.58 -19.18
N LEU A 127 -7.81 4.68 -18.21
CA LEU A 127 -6.52 4.02 -17.94
C LEU A 127 -5.99 3.35 -19.20
N LYS A 128 -6.81 2.57 -19.91
CA LYS A 128 -6.41 1.94 -21.18
C LYS A 128 -5.92 2.96 -22.21
N SER A 129 -6.61 4.09 -22.36
CA SER A 129 -6.25 5.11 -23.35
C SER A 129 -4.97 5.86 -22.99
N VAL A 130 -4.78 6.14 -21.69
CA VAL A 130 -3.60 6.82 -21.16
C VAL A 130 -2.38 5.88 -21.13
N THR A 131 -2.57 4.57 -20.96
CA THR A 131 -1.47 3.60 -21.04
C THR A 131 -1.08 3.32 -22.49
N ILE A 132 -2.02 3.34 -23.43
CA ILE A 132 -1.74 3.11 -24.86
C ILE A 132 -0.76 4.13 -25.44
N ILE A 133 -0.74 5.38 -24.95
CA ILE A 133 0.17 6.41 -25.48
C ILE A 133 1.64 6.21 -25.04
N LEU A 134 1.88 5.56 -23.90
CA LEU A 134 3.23 5.42 -23.31
C LEU A 134 4.25 4.79 -24.27
N PRO A 135 3.98 3.63 -24.92
CA PRO A 135 4.95 3.06 -25.84
C PRO A 135 5.22 3.96 -27.05
N TYR A 136 4.22 4.74 -27.50
CA TYR A 136 4.41 5.63 -28.64
C TYR A 136 5.30 6.85 -28.33
N MET A 137 5.45 7.24 -27.06
CA MET A 137 6.37 8.32 -26.64
C MET A 137 7.84 7.98 -26.90
N LEU A 138 8.18 6.69 -27.04
CA LEU A 138 9.54 6.22 -27.33
C LEU A 138 9.80 6.00 -28.83
N CYS A 139 8.78 6.03 -29.68
CA CYS A 139 8.92 5.74 -31.11
C CYS A 139 9.86 6.72 -31.85
N GLY A 140 9.94 7.98 -31.41
CA GLY A 140 10.87 8.96 -31.96
C GLY A 140 12.32 8.54 -31.77
N LEU A 141 12.71 8.04 -30.59
CA LEU A 141 14.05 7.51 -30.34
C LEU A 141 14.38 6.30 -31.24
N SER A 142 13.38 5.48 -31.57
CA SER A 142 13.55 4.37 -32.51
C SER A 142 13.91 4.85 -33.92
N VAL A 143 13.29 5.94 -34.38
CA VAL A 143 13.66 6.58 -35.65
C VAL A 143 15.08 7.16 -35.59
N PHE A 144 15.42 7.85 -34.50
CA PHE A 144 16.77 8.40 -34.31
C PHE A 144 17.84 7.32 -34.12
N ALA A 145 17.50 6.14 -33.60
CA ALA A 145 18.41 5.00 -33.51
C ALA A 145 18.92 4.57 -34.90
N TRP A 146 18.04 4.50 -35.90
CA TRP A 146 18.43 4.20 -37.28
C TRP A 146 19.35 5.27 -37.87
N TRP A 147 19.06 6.53 -37.58
CA TRP A 147 19.91 7.65 -38.01
C TRP A 147 21.31 7.61 -37.37
N ILE A 148 21.40 7.31 -36.07
CA ILE A 148 22.68 7.12 -35.37
C ILE A 148 23.47 5.96 -35.98
N ILE A 149 22.84 4.81 -36.25
CA ILE A 149 23.49 3.65 -36.88
C ILE A 149 24.09 4.06 -38.23
N ALA A 150 23.34 4.77 -39.07
CA ALA A 150 23.82 5.23 -40.36
C ALA A 150 25.00 6.22 -40.24
N TYR A 151 24.94 7.13 -39.27
CA TYR A 151 26.00 8.09 -39.00
C TYR A 151 27.30 7.43 -38.50
N GLU A 152 27.21 6.60 -37.46
CA GLU A 152 28.36 5.88 -36.87
C GLU A 152 28.95 4.83 -37.82
N TRP A 153 28.16 4.30 -38.76
CA TRP A 153 28.69 3.43 -39.81
C TRP A 153 29.61 4.18 -40.78
N SER A 154 29.24 5.43 -41.12
CA SER A 154 30.04 6.27 -42.02
C SER A 154 31.22 6.96 -41.32
N ARG A 155 31.06 7.27 -40.03
CA ARG A 155 32.05 7.97 -39.20
C ARG A 155 32.03 7.34 -37.80
N PRO A 156 32.76 6.23 -37.57
CA PRO A 156 32.77 5.59 -36.27
C PRO A 156 33.43 6.52 -35.25
N THR A 157 32.67 6.94 -34.23
CA THR A 157 33.18 7.81 -33.17
C THR A 157 33.06 7.16 -31.80
N LEU A 158 31.89 6.59 -31.47
CA LEU A 158 31.65 6.02 -30.13
C LEU A 158 31.50 4.51 -30.12
N LEU A 159 30.98 3.92 -31.20
CA LEU A 159 30.67 2.50 -31.22
C LEU A 159 31.92 1.60 -31.33
N LEU A 160 33.08 2.16 -31.69
CA LEU A 160 34.36 1.45 -31.65
C LEU A 160 34.92 1.38 -30.23
N ASP A 161 35.02 2.53 -29.55
CA ASP A 161 35.59 2.63 -28.21
C ASP A 161 34.65 2.05 -27.14
N TYR A 162 33.34 2.12 -27.36
CA TYR A 162 32.31 1.63 -26.44
C TYR A 162 31.32 0.68 -27.15
N PRO A 163 31.73 -0.57 -27.46
CA PRO A 163 30.89 -1.56 -28.13
C PRO A 163 29.58 -1.87 -27.38
N ILE A 164 29.55 -1.67 -26.06
CA ILE A 164 28.36 -1.89 -25.23
C ILE A 164 27.17 -1.00 -25.63
N LEU A 165 27.42 0.15 -26.27
CA LEU A 165 26.38 1.06 -26.78
C LEU A 165 25.65 0.50 -28.02
N LYS A 166 26.20 -0.54 -28.68
CA LYS A 166 25.52 -1.22 -29.80
C LYS A 166 24.25 -1.94 -29.37
N LEU A 167 24.23 -2.49 -28.15
CA LEU A 167 23.08 -3.22 -27.61
C LEU A 167 21.84 -2.33 -27.44
N PRO A 168 21.88 -1.20 -26.70
CA PRO A 168 20.72 -0.34 -26.54
C PRO A 168 20.26 0.26 -27.88
N LEU A 169 21.19 0.53 -28.79
CA LEU A 169 20.89 1.02 -30.13
C LEU A 169 20.14 -0.02 -30.99
N LEU A 170 20.57 -1.29 -30.94
CA LEU A 170 19.91 -2.41 -31.63
C LEU A 170 18.50 -2.67 -31.07
N ILE A 171 18.34 -2.62 -29.75
CA ILE A 171 17.03 -2.79 -29.11
C ILE A 171 16.08 -1.66 -29.56
N MET A 172 16.57 -0.42 -29.55
CA MET A 172 15.75 0.73 -29.89
C MET A 172 15.44 0.82 -31.39
N SER A 173 16.33 0.38 -32.29
CA SER A 173 16.05 0.36 -33.73
C SER A 173 14.93 -0.61 -34.11
N GLY A 174 14.80 -1.73 -33.39
CA GLY A 174 13.68 -2.68 -33.54
C GLY A 174 12.36 -2.24 -32.87
N TYR A 175 12.41 -1.23 -31.99
CA TYR A 175 11.27 -0.86 -31.14
C TYR A 175 10.04 -0.36 -31.91
N LEU A 176 10.22 0.52 -32.90
CA LEU A 176 9.11 1.02 -33.72
C LEU A 176 8.39 -0.12 -34.46
N PHE A 177 9.15 -1.02 -35.07
CA PHE A 177 8.60 -2.19 -35.77
C PHE A 177 7.81 -3.07 -34.81
N PHE A 178 8.33 -3.30 -33.60
CA PHE A 178 7.65 -4.06 -32.55
C PHE A 178 6.32 -3.41 -32.15
N ILE A 179 6.29 -2.10 -31.88
CA ILE A 179 5.06 -1.39 -31.47
C ILE A 179 4.00 -1.38 -32.57
N VAL A 180 4.38 -1.11 -33.82
CA VAL A 180 3.46 -1.10 -34.96
C VAL A 180 2.89 -2.51 -35.18
N SER A 181 3.73 -3.54 -35.16
CA SER A 181 3.33 -4.95 -35.30
C SER A 181 2.41 -5.39 -34.17
N ALA A 182 2.78 -5.14 -32.91
CA ALA A 182 1.96 -5.46 -31.75
C ALA A 182 0.60 -4.74 -31.80
N SER A 183 0.57 -3.48 -32.23
CA SER A 183 -0.67 -2.71 -32.41
C SER A 183 -1.57 -3.30 -33.48
N HIS A 184 -0.99 -3.81 -34.57
CA HIS A 184 -1.71 -4.51 -35.64
C HIS A 184 -2.36 -5.80 -35.11
N PHE A 185 -1.61 -6.67 -34.43
CA PHE A 185 -2.13 -7.93 -33.87
C PHE A 185 -3.18 -7.71 -32.79
N THR A 186 -2.98 -6.72 -31.91
CA THR A 186 -3.89 -6.42 -30.81
C THR A 186 -5.09 -5.55 -31.21
N LYS A 187 -5.11 -5.04 -32.46
CA LYS A 187 -6.07 -4.04 -32.95
C LYS A 187 -6.25 -2.87 -31.96
N SER A 188 -5.18 -2.46 -31.31
CA SER A 188 -5.25 -1.47 -30.22
C SER A 188 -5.48 -0.05 -30.74
N LEU A 189 -4.85 0.31 -31.88
CA LEU A 189 -4.97 1.61 -32.55
C LEU A 189 -5.08 1.50 -34.08
N PRO A 190 -5.94 2.30 -34.75
CA PRO A 190 -5.91 2.46 -36.21
C PRO A 190 -4.60 3.07 -36.70
N LEU A 191 -4.10 2.66 -37.87
CA LEU A 191 -2.82 3.13 -38.44
C LEU A 191 -2.68 4.65 -38.50
N LYS A 192 -3.73 5.39 -38.92
CA LYS A 192 -3.71 6.86 -38.95
C LYS A 192 -3.44 7.49 -37.58
N GLN A 193 -3.88 6.85 -36.48
CA GLN A 193 -3.63 7.31 -35.12
C GLN A 193 -2.21 6.98 -34.68
N GLN A 194 -1.68 5.83 -35.09
CA GLN A 194 -0.29 5.44 -34.83
C GLN A 194 0.70 6.44 -35.45
N PHE A 195 0.54 6.76 -36.75
CA PHE A 195 1.40 7.74 -37.42
C PHE A 195 1.38 9.12 -36.77
N LYS A 196 0.22 9.56 -36.28
CA LYS A 196 0.11 10.82 -35.53
C LYS A 196 0.92 10.77 -34.24
N LEU A 197 0.81 9.69 -33.46
CA LEU A 197 1.56 9.55 -32.20
C LEU A 197 3.07 9.41 -32.43
N ILE A 198 3.48 8.71 -33.49
CA ILE A 198 4.89 8.61 -33.91
C ILE A 198 5.40 10.00 -34.28
N GLY A 199 4.65 10.78 -35.08
CA GLY A 199 5.02 12.15 -35.43
C GLY A 199 5.14 13.07 -34.21
N VAL A 200 4.26 12.93 -33.21
CA VAL A 200 4.36 13.68 -31.95
C VAL A 200 5.63 13.28 -31.18
N SER A 201 5.98 11.99 -31.16
CA SER A 201 7.20 11.52 -30.48
C SER A 201 8.46 12.04 -31.17
N ILE A 202 8.50 12.05 -32.51
CA ILE A 202 9.61 12.66 -33.25
C ILE A 202 9.73 14.14 -32.89
N LEU A 203 8.62 14.89 -32.92
CA LEU A 203 8.60 16.31 -32.56
C LEU A 203 9.11 16.54 -31.13
N GLU A 204 8.64 15.75 -30.16
CA GLU A 204 9.07 15.79 -28.77
C GLU A 204 10.59 15.64 -28.64
N TRP A 205 11.15 14.57 -29.22
CA TRP A 205 12.58 14.28 -29.10
C TRP A 205 13.44 15.29 -29.86
N VAL A 206 12.98 15.81 -31.00
CA VAL A 206 13.66 16.91 -31.70
C VAL A 206 13.69 18.17 -30.84
N LEU A 207 12.55 18.57 -30.25
CA LEU A 207 12.50 19.77 -29.41
C LEU A 207 13.37 19.60 -28.15
N ALA A 208 13.40 18.41 -27.56
CA ALA A 208 14.32 18.10 -26.45
C ALA A 208 15.79 18.24 -26.89
N GLY A 209 16.15 17.72 -28.06
CA GLY A 209 17.48 17.86 -28.65
C GLY A 209 17.84 19.31 -29.00
N VAL A 210 16.87 20.12 -29.47
CA VAL A 210 17.06 21.56 -29.71
C VAL A 210 17.36 22.30 -28.42
N VAL A 211 16.65 22.00 -27.32
CA VAL A 211 16.95 22.59 -26.00
C VAL A 211 18.36 22.21 -25.55
N PHE A 212 18.76 20.96 -25.73
CA PHE A 212 20.10 20.49 -25.39
C PHE A 212 21.18 21.20 -26.23
N TRP A 213 20.98 21.27 -27.55
CA TRP A 213 21.87 21.98 -28.47
C TRP A 213 22.01 23.47 -28.15
N GLN A 214 20.89 24.16 -27.89
CA GLN A 214 20.92 25.57 -27.50
C GLN A 214 21.64 25.77 -26.17
N THR A 215 21.45 24.88 -25.21
CA THR A 215 22.19 24.93 -23.93
C THR A 215 23.70 24.75 -24.16
N SER A 216 24.08 23.82 -25.04
CA SER A 216 25.47 23.57 -25.44
C SER A 216 26.09 24.80 -26.11
N ALA A 217 25.36 25.45 -27.03
CA ALA A 217 25.82 26.65 -27.72
C ALA A 217 26.05 27.82 -26.74
N MET A 218 25.14 28.04 -25.77
CA MET A 218 25.27 29.11 -24.78
C MET A 218 26.45 28.90 -23.81
N LEU A 219 26.92 27.66 -23.65
CA LEU A 219 28.11 27.33 -22.86
C LEU A 219 29.41 27.32 -23.68
N ASN A 220 29.37 27.75 -24.94
CA ASN A 220 30.50 27.76 -25.86
C ASN A 220 31.17 26.37 -25.95
N VAL A 221 30.35 25.34 -26.16
CA VAL A 221 30.80 23.99 -26.50
C VAL A 221 30.96 23.91 -28.01
N ASP A 222 32.22 23.84 -28.46
CA ASP A 222 32.59 23.90 -29.88
C ASP A 222 32.55 22.50 -30.51
N VAL A 223 31.35 22.01 -30.80
CA VAL A 223 31.10 20.70 -31.40
C VAL A 223 30.05 20.85 -32.52
N PRO A 224 30.21 20.19 -33.69
CA PRO A 224 29.22 20.26 -34.76
C PRO A 224 27.82 19.85 -34.29
N VAL A 225 26.80 20.59 -34.72
CA VAL A 225 25.39 20.38 -34.31
C VAL A 225 24.94 18.94 -34.55
N VAL A 226 25.35 18.34 -35.66
CA VAL A 226 25.04 16.93 -36.00
C VAL A 226 25.56 15.97 -34.93
N VAL A 227 26.78 16.18 -34.43
CA VAL A 227 27.37 15.36 -33.37
C VAL A 227 26.62 15.57 -32.05
N ILE A 228 26.23 16.80 -31.72
CA ILE A 228 25.45 17.10 -30.51
C ILE A 228 24.12 16.33 -30.51
N PHE A 229 23.39 16.34 -31.62
CA PHE A 229 22.14 15.56 -31.75
C PHE A 229 22.39 14.05 -31.68
N MET A 230 23.44 13.55 -32.32
CA MET A 230 23.82 12.14 -32.26
C MET A 230 24.13 11.71 -30.82
N LEU A 231 24.94 12.49 -30.09
CA LEU A 231 25.28 12.27 -28.69
C LEU A 231 24.04 12.31 -27.81
N PHE A 232 23.19 13.32 -27.99
CA PHE A 232 21.96 13.48 -27.23
C PHE A 232 21.01 12.28 -27.41
N PHE A 233 20.76 11.87 -28.66
CA PHE A 233 19.87 10.73 -28.92
C PHE A 233 20.48 9.40 -28.47
N MET A 234 21.78 9.18 -28.63
CA MET A 234 22.46 8.00 -28.09
C MET A 234 22.33 7.94 -26.56
N ALA A 235 22.58 9.07 -25.89
CA ALA A 235 22.44 9.19 -24.44
C ALA A 235 20.99 8.97 -23.98
N ALA A 236 20.01 9.50 -24.71
CA ALA A 236 18.59 9.29 -24.41
C ALA A 236 18.19 7.81 -24.55
N ILE A 237 18.67 7.12 -25.58
CA ILE A 237 18.43 5.68 -25.79
C ILE A 237 19.04 4.86 -24.66
N ALA A 238 20.31 5.10 -24.32
CA ALA A 238 20.98 4.43 -23.22
C ALA A 238 20.29 4.72 -21.87
N GLY A 239 19.90 5.97 -21.64
CA GLY A 239 19.18 6.41 -20.46
C GLY A 239 17.86 5.68 -20.27
N VAL A 240 17.01 5.63 -21.29
CA VAL A 240 15.70 4.95 -21.24
C VAL A 240 15.84 3.45 -20.98
N LEU A 241 16.83 2.79 -21.60
CA LEU A 241 17.02 1.35 -21.46
C LEU A 241 17.72 0.93 -20.17
N SER A 242 18.47 1.83 -19.52
CA SER A 242 19.14 1.55 -18.24
C SER A 242 18.18 1.33 -17.07
N THR A 243 16.88 1.65 -17.24
CA THR A 243 15.82 1.59 -16.21
C THR A 243 16.09 2.41 -14.94
N VAL A 244 17.21 3.15 -14.88
CA VAL A 244 17.46 4.11 -13.80
C VAL A 244 16.46 5.26 -13.97
N PRO A 245 15.55 5.46 -13.00
CA PRO A 245 14.54 6.49 -13.13
C PRO A 245 15.22 7.86 -13.33
N GLY A 246 14.78 8.61 -14.34
CA GLY A 246 15.33 9.93 -14.67
C GLY A 246 16.63 9.88 -15.50
N GLY A 247 17.09 8.69 -15.90
CA GLY A 247 18.28 8.50 -16.74
C GLY A 247 19.61 8.85 -16.07
N VAL A 248 19.59 9.09 -14.75
CA VAL A 248 20.75 9.53 -13.97
C VAL A 248 21.83 8.44 -14.01
N GLY A 249 22.99 8.76 -14.56
CA GLY A 249 24.09 7.80 -14.75
C GLY A 249 24.30 7.42 -16.21
N ALA A 250 23.39 6.68 -16.85
CA ALA A 250 23.60 6.20 -18.22
C ALA A 250 23.54 7.31 -19.28
N PHE A 251 22.59 8.25 -19.16
CA PHE A 251 22.54 9.43 -20.04
C PHE A 251 23.81 10.28 -19.85
N ASP A 252 24.14 10.60 -18.60
CA ASP A 252 25.27 11.46 -18.25
C ASP A 252 26.59 10.85 -18.70
N PHE A 253 26.78 9.55 -18.52
CA PHE A 253 27.96 8.82 -18.95
C PHE A 253 28.18 8.94 -20.46
N VAL A 254 27.12 8.70 -21.27
CA VAL A 254 27.23 8.80 -22.73
C VAL A 254 27.51 10.24 -23.16
N ILE A 255 26.95 11.25 -22.50
CA ILE A 255 27.29 12.66 -22.77
C ILE A 255 28.75 12.96 -22.39
N LEU A 256 29.19 12.58 -21.19
CA LEU A 256 30.54 12.88 -20.70
C LEU A 256 31.61 12.23 -21.59
N VAL A 257 31.49 10.92 -21.81
CA VAL A 257 32.41 10.16 -22.67
C VAL A 257 32.28 10.62 -24.12
N GLY A 258 31.05 10.87 -24.56
CA GLY A 258 30.74 11.25 -25.91
C GLY A 258 31.28 12.61 -26.33
N PHE A 259 31.28 13.59 -25.44
CA PHE A 259 31.88 14.90 -25.70
C PHE A 259 33.39 14.92 -25.40
N ALA A 260 33.87 14.06 -24.49
CA ALA A 260 35.31 13.92 -24.24
C ALA A 260 36.08 13.44 -25.47
N SER A 261 35.49 12.58 -26.31
CA SER A 261 36.10 12.16 -27.58
C SER A 261 36.22 13.30 -28.61
N PHE A 262 35.55 14.43 -28.39
CA PHE A 262 35.68 15.66 -29.17
C PHE A 262 36.47 16.77 -28.43
N GLY A 263 37.20 16.43 -27.37
CA GLY A 263 38.10 17.34 -26.67
C GLY A 263 37.42 18.36 -25.74
N VAL A 264 36.17 18.13 -25.35
CA VAL A 264 35.44 19.03 -24.43
C VAL A 264 35.70 18.65 -22.96
N TYR A 265 36.16 19.61 -22.15
CA TYR A 265 36.49 19.42 -20.74
C TYR A 265 35.28 19.14 -19.83
N GLU A 266 35.48 18.36 -18.76
CA GLU A 266 34.45 17.87 -17.85
C GLU A 266 33.60 18.99 -17.21
N GLU A 267 34.21 20.12 -16.82
CA GLU A 267 33.48 21.21 -16.14
C GLU A 267 32.35 21.80 -16.97
N LYS A 268 32.57 22.02 -18.28
CA LYS A 268 31.54 22.53 -19.21
C LYS A 268 30.42 21.52 -19.41
N LEU A 269 30.75 20.22 -19.42
CA LEU A 269 29.78 19.14 -19.62
C LEU A 269 28.89 18.95 -18.41
N VAL A 270 29.44 19.06 -17.20
CA VAL A 270 28.65 19.07 -15.96
C VAL A 270 27.69 20.27 -15.94
N ALA A 271 28.15 21.46 -16.32
CA ALA A 271 27.30 22.64 -16.44
C ALA A 271 26.18 22.46 -17.48
N LEU A 272 26.50 21.88 -18.65
CA LEU A 272 25.54 21.57 -19.71
C LEU A 272 24.44 20.63 -19.22
N LEU A 273 24.83 19.52 -18.59
CA LEU A 273 23.88 18.54 -18.04
C LEU A 273 22.96 19.17 -16.98
N LEU A 274 23.52 19.98 -16.07
CA LEU A 274 22.75 20.64 -15.02
C LEU A 274 21.79 21.69 -15.57
N LEU A 275 22.24 22.55 -16.49
CA LEU A 275 21.39 23.57 -17.09
C LEU A 275 20.28 22.97 -17.96
N TYR A 276 20.60 21.94 -18.75
CA TYR A 276 19.60 21.20 -19.51
C TYR A 276 18.54 20.59 -18.58
N ARG A 277 18.98 19.96 -17.47
CA ARG A 277 18.06 19.40 -16.47
C ARG A 277 17.17 20.45 -15.83
N LEU A 278 17.76 21.59 -15.46
CA LEU A 278 17.03 22.70 -14.86
C LEU A 278 15.92 23.18 -15.79
N VAL A 279 16.26 23.44 -17.04
CA VAL A 279 15.37 24.06 -18.03
C VAL A 279 14.32 23.07 -18.55
N TYR A 280 14.67 21.82 -18.81
CA TYR A 280 13.78 20.83 -19.43
C TYR A 280 12.97 19.99 -18.42
N TYR A 281 13.51 19.76 -17.22
CA TYR A 281 12.85 18.90 -16.21
C TYR A 281 12.35 19.72 -15.02
N VAL A 282 13.23 20.47 -14.36
CA VAL A 282 12.93 21.12 -13.06
C VAL A 282 11.94 22.26 -13.24
N VAL A 283 12.20 23.22 -14.13
CA VAL A 283 11.36 24.40 -14.31
C VAL A 283 9.94 24.03 -14.75
N PRO A 284 9.73 23.18 -15.79
CA PRO A 284 8.39 22.70 -16.15
C PRO A 284 7.69 21.97 -15.02
N PHE A 285 8.43 21.18 -14.21
CA PHE A 285 7.89 20.51 -13.04
C PHE A 285 7.41 21.50 -11.96
N LEU A 286 8.18 22.55 -11.67
CA LEU A 286 7.76 23.59 -10.71
C LEU A 286 6.50 24.32 -11.16
N ILE A 287 6.42 24.71 -12.44
CA ILE A 287 5.20 25.29 -13.04
C ILE A 287 4.02 24.32 -12.89
N SER A 288 4.26 23.04 -13.13
CA SER A 288 3.25 21.99 -13.03
C SER A 288 2.75 21.74 -11.61
N ASN A 289 3.58 21.96 -10.59
CA ASN A 289 3.17 21.91 -9.19
C ASN A 289 2.20 23.04 -8.86
N VAL A 290 2.44 24.25 -9.37
CA VAL A 290 1.49 25.38 -9.22
C VAL A 290 0.15 25.03 -9.85
N PHE A 291 0.15 24.46 -11.05
CA PHE A 291 -1.07 23.99 -11.71
C PHE A 291 -1.78 22.88 -10.95
N PHE A 292 -1.03 21.91 -10.42
CA PHE A 292 -1.57 20.81 -9.63
C PHE A 292 -2.21 21.31 -8.33
N LEU A 293 -1.52 22.17 -7.59
CA LEU A 293 -2.05 22.79 -6.37
C LEU A 293 -3.33 23.58 -6.67
N TYR A 294 -3.31 24.42 -7.71
CA TYR A 294 -4.49 25.18 -8.14
C TYR A 294 -5.67 24.26 -8.48
N PHE A 295 -5.43 23.19 -9.24
CA PHE A 295 -6.46 22.17 -9.53
C PHE A 295 -7.01 21.56 -8.25
N MET A 296 -6.12 21.16 -7.34
CA MET A 296 -6.49 20.48 -6.10
C MET A 296 -7.34 21.36 -5.18
N PHE A 297 -7.01 22.65 -5.06
CA PHE A 297 -7.81 23.62 -4.31
C PHE A 297 -9.16 23.91 -4.99
N LYS A 298 -9.16 24.26 -6.28
CA LYS A 298 -10.36 24.71 -7.00
C LYS A 298 -11.40 23.60 -7.17
N GLU A 299 -10.95 22.40 -7.52
CA GLU A 299 -11.82 21.25 -7.77
C GLU A 299 -12.10 20.44 -6.49
N LYS A 300 -11.61 20.90 -5.33
CA LYS A 300 -11.67 20.22 -4.02
C LYS A 300 -11.25 18.75 -4.12
N ALA A 301 -10.31 18.43 -5.03
CA ALA A 301 -9.94 17.07 -5.38
C ALA A 301 -9.31 16.30 -4.20
N TRP A 302 -8.74 17.01 -3.22
CA TRP A 302 -8.31 16.45 -1.92
C TRP A 302 -9.41 15.63 -1.24
N LYS A 303 -10.68 16.06 -1.32
CA LYS A 303 -11.81 15.33 -0.74
C LYS A 303 -12.07 13.99 -1.42
N SER A 304 -11.66 13.84 -2.69
CA SER A 304 -11.81 12.58 -3.44
C SER A 304 -10.65 11.60 -3.24
N LEU A 305 -9.52 12.09 -2.69
CA LEU A 305 -8.37 11.28 -2.28
C LEU A 305 -8.54 10.74 -0.86
N LEU A 306 -9.18 11.52 0.01
CA LEU A 306 -9.52 11.07 1.36
C LEU A 306 -10.74 10.13 1.28
N PRO A 307 -10.63 8.87 1.74
CA PRO A 307 -11.77 7.96 1.78
C PRO A 307 -12.85 8.48 2.74
N ASP A 308 -14.11 8.16 2.45
CA ASP A 308 -15.25 8.51 3.33
C ASP A 308 -14.98 8.10 4.78
N LYS A 309 -15.50 8.85 5.76
CA LYS A 309 -15.25 8.61 7.19
C LYS A 309 -15.45 7.15 7.62
N LYS A 310 -16.45 6.46 7.04
CA LYS A 310 -16.73 5.03 7.31
C LYS A 310 -15.62 4.14 6.74
N THR A 311 -15.26 4.35 5.47
CA THR A 311 -14.19 3.62 4.78
C THR A 311 -12.82 3.87 5.42
N TRP A 312 -12.54 5.11 5.83
CA TRP A 312 -11.33 5.47 6.57
C TRP A 312 -11.23 4.74 7.90
N SER A 313 -12.30 4.75 8.69
CA SER A 313 -12.31 4.03 9.97
C SER A 313 -12.10 2.52 9.77
N GLN A 314 -12.72 1.92 8.74
CA GLN A 314 -12.53 0.50 8.39
C GLN A 314 -11.10 0.19 7.96
N LEU A 315 -10.49 1.07 7.16
CA LEU A 315 -9.11 0.94 6.72
C LEU A 315 -8.15 1.07 7.91
N CYS A 316 -8.32 2.09 8.77
CA CYS A 316 -7.54 2.26 9.99
C CYS A 316 -7.66 1.04 10.90
N HIS A 317 -8.85 0.48 11.09
CA HIS A 317 -9.06 -0.72 11.89
C HIS A 317 -8.34 -1.95 11.33
N ARG A 318 -8.38 -2.13 10.00
CA ARG A 318 -7.70 -3.24 9.34
C ARG A 318 -6.18 -3.10 9.39
N ILE A 319 -5.66 -1.88 9.27
CA ILE A 319 -4.23 -1.62 9.44
C ILE A 319 -3.85 -1.82 10.91
N LEU A 320 -4.67 -1.32 11.85
CA LEU A 320 -4.44 -1.43 13.28
C LEU A 320 -4.29 -2.87 13.74
N SER A 321 -5.18 -3.79 13.32
CA SER A 321 -5.11 -5.19 13.77
C SER A 321 -3.79 -5.86 13.39
N ILE A 322 -3.28 -5.57 12.19
CA ILE A 322 -1.99 -6.07 11.70
C ILE A 322 -0.83 -5.32 12.39
N TRP A 323 -0.94 -4.00 12.53
CA TRP A 323 0.09 -3.14 13.10
C TRP A 323 0.35 -3.48 14.57
N VAL A 324 -0.71 -3.67 15.37
CA VAL A 324 -0.59 -4.06 16.79
C VAL A 324 0.08 -5.43 16.93
N LEU A 325 -0.18 -6.37 16.02
CA LEU A 325 0.52 -7.65 15.99
C LEU A 325 2.01 -7.46 15.72
N ILE A 326 2.36 -6.70 14.68
CA ILE A 326 3.78 -6.42 14.33
C ILE A 326 4.48 -5.72 15.49
N VAL A 327 3.87 -4.67 16.05
CA VAL A 327 4.43 -3.94 17.21
C VAL A 327 4.59 -4.88 18.40
N GLY A 328 3.64 -5.77 18.64
CA GLY A 328 3.73 -6.80 19.68
C GLY A 328 4.94 -7.72 19.51
N VAL A 329 5.16 -8.25 18.29
CA VAL A 329 6.35 -9.06 17.97
C VAL A 329 7.63 -8.26 18.19
N LEU A 330 7.69 -7.03 17.65
CA LEU A 330 8.87 -6.18 17.73
C LEU A 330 9.22 -5.84 19.17
N LEU A 331 8.25 -5.53 20.03
CA LEU A 331 8.50 -5.23 21.44
C LEU A 331 9.00 -6.42 22.24
N VAL A 332 8.63 -7.65 21.84
CA VAL A 332 9.20 -8.87 22.41
C VAL A 332 10.64 -9.05 21.93
N LEU A 333 10.95 -8.78 20.66
CA LEU A 333 12.28 -9.03 20.10
C LEU A 333 13.32 -7.91 20.36
N PHE A 334 12.91 -6.65 20.48
CA PHE A 334 13.83 -5.52 20.66
C PHE A 334 14.77 -5.63 21.87
N PRO A 335 14.37 -6.16 23.03
CA PRO A 335 15.30 -6.44 24.13
C PRO A 335 16.53 -7.27 23.74
N VAL A 336 16.39 -8.11 22.71
CA VAL A 336 17.42 -9.04 22.22
C VAL A 336 18.11 -8.54 20.94
N ILE A 337 17.60 -7.48 20.31
CA ILE A 337 18.28 -6.90 19.15
C ILE A 337 19.26 -5.84 19.66
N PRO A 338 20.58 -5.98 19.41
CA PRO A 338 21.53 -4.97 19.82
C PRO A 338 21.18 -3.67 19.10
N VAL A 339 20.77 -2.68 19.88
CA VAL A 339 20.58 -1.33 19.39
C VAL A 339 21.97 -0.85 18.97
N ILE A 340 22.20 -0.77 17.66
CA ILE A 340 23.41 -0.27 16.97
C ILE A 340 23.67 1.23 17.28
N VAL A 341 23.16 1.77 18.38
CA VAL A 341 23.29 3.18 18.75
C VAL A 341 24.63 3.40 19.42
N ARG A 342 25.59 3.76 18.56
CA ARG A 342 26.38 4.98 18.70
C ARG A 342 26.06 5.81 19.95
N LYS A 343 27.06 5.97 20.81
CA LYS A 343 27.43 7.22 21.51
C LYS A 343 26.34 8.31 21.50
N ILE A 344 25.43 8.27 22.46
CA ILE A 344 24.86 9.49 23.02
C ILE A 344 25.17 9.45 24.51
N SER A 345 26.16 10.24 24.91
CA SER A 345 26.72 10.34 26.27
C SER A 345 25.73 10.79 27.35
N ILE A 346 24.47 11.04 27.00
CA ILE A 346 23.47 11.71 27.85
C ILE A 346 22.56 10.69 28.58
N ALA A 347 22.50 9.44 28.10
CA ALA A 347 21.67 8.40 28.72
C ALA A 347 22.33 7.69 29.92
N ASN A 348 23.65 7.81 30.08
CA ASN A 348 24.40 7.10 31.12
C ASN A 348 24.31 7.74 32.51
N ASP A 349 23.92 9.01 32.61
CA ASP A 349 23.94 9.73 33.88
C ASP A 349 22.62 9.59 34.68
N PHE A 350 21.55 9.05 34.08
CA PHE A 350 20.19 9.08 34.67
C PHE A 350 19.52 7.72 34.87
N LEU A 351 20.08 6.61 34.36
CA LEU A 351 19.42 5.30 34.41
C LEU A 351 20.35 4.25 35.03
N SER A 352 20.00 3.75 36.21
CA SER A 352 20.66 2.59 36.82
C SER A 352 20.42 1.34 35.98
N MET A 353 21.36 0.39 36.01
CA MET A 353 21.25 -0.90 35.31
C MET A 353 19.96 -1.66 35.65
N GLU A 354 19.45 -1.50 36.88
CA GLU A 354 18.19 -2.06 37.37
C GLU A 354 16.98 -1.51 36.61
N MET A 355 16.96 -0.21 36.30
CA MET A 355 15.88 0.42 35.54
C MET A 355 15.83 -0.09 34.09
N MET A 356 17.00 -0.41 33.52
CA MET A 356 17.10 -0.97 32.17
C MET A 356 16.53 -2.40 32.11
N GLN A 357 16.91 -3.27 33.07
CA GLN A 357 16.37 -4.65 33.15
C GLN A 357 14.86 -4.68 33.38
N ILE A 358 14.35 -3.88 34.32
CA ILE A 358 12.91 -3.77 34.58
C ILE A 358 12.17 -3.33 33.32
N SER A 359 12.74 -2.40 32.56
CA SER A 359 12.12 -1.91 31.34
C SER A 359 12.12 -2.91 30.18
N HIS A 360 13.14 -3.78 30.07
CA HIS A 360 13.10 -4.93 29.16
C HIS A 360 11.93 -5.86 29.49
N GLN A 361 11.72 -6.16 30.77
CA GLN A 361 10.59 -6.98 31.23
C GLN A 361 9.23 -6.38 30.84
N PHE A 362 9.07 -5.07 31.02
CA PHE A 362 7.86 -4.36 30.63
C PHE A 362 7.64 -4.40 29.12
N SER A 363 8.71 -4.27 28.32
CA SER A 363 8.64 -4.38 26.86
C SER A 363 8.04 -5.71 26.40
N ILE A 364 8.56 -6.81 26.94
CA ILE A 364 8.13 -8.18 26.61
C ILE A 364 6.67 -8.36 27.05
N THR A 365 6.33 -7.93 28.27
CA THR A 365 4.98 -8.00 28.82
C THR A 365 3.97 -7.24 27.95
N ILE A 366 4.29 -6.01 27.56
CA ILE A 366 3.46 -5.17 26.68
C ILE A 366 3.34 -5.82 25.31
N GLY A 367 4.44 -6.32 24.76
CA GLY A 367 4.46 -7.02 23.47
C GLY A 367 3.53 -8.23 23.45
N ILE A 368 3.65 -9.13 24.43
CA ILE A 368 2.78 -10.31 24.57
C ILE A 368 1.32 -9.89 24.76
N THR A 369 1.06 -8.88 25.59
CA THR A 369 -0.30 -8.35 25.82
C THR A 369 -0.91 -7.82 24.52
N LEU A 370 -0.15 -7.07 23.72
CA LEU A 370 -0.59 -6.56 22.42
C LEU A 370 -0.85 -7.69 21.41
N LEU A 371 -0.02 -8.75 21.39
CA LEU A 371 -0.23 -9.92 20.53
C LEU A 371 -1.57 -10.59 20.81
N VAL A 372 -1.94 -10.76 22.08
CA VAL A 372 -3.26 -11.32 22.43
C VAL A 372 -4.39 -10.34 22.12
N LEU A 373 -4.19 -9.04 22.36
CA LEU A 373 -5.19 -8.02 22.08
C LEU A 373 -5.43 -7.81 20.58
N ALA A 374 -4.47 -8.12 19.71
CA ALA A 374 -4.61 -7.99 18.26
C ALA A 374 -5.87 -8.72 17.74
N ARG A 375 -6.15 -9.91 18.27
CA ARG A 375 -7.36 -10.69 17.92
C ARG A 375 -8.63 -10.05 18.47
N ALA A 376 -8.62 -9.59 19.71
CA ALA A 376 -9.78 -8.90 20.31
C ALA A 376 -10.07 -7.56 19.59
N ILE A 377 -9.03 -6.92 19.05
CA ILE A 377 -9.16 -5.75 18.16
C ILE A 377 -9.82 -6.18 16.85
N GLU A 378 -9.33 -7.22 16.18
CA GLU A 378 -9.93 -7.75 14.94
C GLU A 378 -11.42 -8.09 15.12
N ASP A 379 -11.79 -8.65 16.28
CA ASP A 379 -13.17 -8.98 16.63
C ASP A 379 -14.01 -7.77 17.07
N ARG A 380 -13.45 -6.55 17.07
CA ARG A 380 -14.14 -5.28 17.37
C ARG A 380 -14.70 -5.18 18.79
N VAL A 381 -14.00 -5.78 19.75
CA VAL A 381 -14.43 -5.79 21.16
C VAL A 381 -14.22 -4.42 21.81
N LYS A 382 -15.29 -3.84 22.38
CA LYS A 382 -15.28 -2.51 23.00
C LYS A 382 -14.28 -2.36 24.15
N ARG A 383 -14.09 -3.42 24.95
CA ARG A 383 -13.11 -3.41 26.05
C ARG A 383 -11.67 -3.44 25.55
N ALA A 384 -11.42 -4.21 24.49
CA ALA A 384 -10.10 -4.29 23.89
C ALA A 384 -9.62 -2.90 23.45
N TYR A 385 -10.51 -2.04 22.94
CA TYR A 385 -10.15 -0.66 22.62
C TYR A 385 -9.53 0.10 23.81
N TYR A 386 -10.23 0.16 24.94
CA TYR A 386 -9.77 0.91 26.11
C TYR A 386 -8.52 0.28 26.72
N PHE A 387 -8.47 -1.05 26.76
CA PHE A 387 -7.33 -1.75 27.33
C PHE A 387 -6.09 -1.62 26.46
N THR A 388 -6.20 -1.76 25.14
CA THR A 388 -5.09 -1.49 24.21
C THR A 388 -4.64 -0.04 24.31
N PHE A 389 -5.55 0.93 24.42
CA PHE A 389 -5.17 2.34 24.61
C PHE A 389 -4.31 2.54 25.86
N PHE A 390 -4.69 1.92 26.97
CA PHE A 390 -3.94 1.96 28.23
C PHE A 390 -2.57 1.30 28.12
N ILE A 391 -2.51 0.09 27.53
CA ILE A 391 -1.25 -0.65 27.30
C ILE A 391 -0.30 0.13 26.38
N LEU A 392 -0.82 0.76 25.32
CA LEU A 392 -0.02 1.62 24.43
C LEU A 392 0.51 2.86 25.16
N ALA A 393 -0.31 3.51 25.99
CA ALA A 393 0.11 4.67 26.77
C ALA A 393 1.24 4.31 27.77
N ILE A 394 1.10 3.20 28.49
CA ILE A 394 2.16 2.67 29.37
C ILE A 394 3.41 2.36 28.55
N GLY A 395 3.27 1.68 27.40
CA GLY A 395 4.41 1.35 26.54
C GLY A 395 5.18 2.58 26.08
N ILE A 396 4.49 3.66 25.72
CA ILE A 396 5.14 4.92 25.33
C ILE A 396 5.95 5.47 26.50
N LEU A 397 5.40 5.51 27.71
CA LEU A 397 6.11 5.96 28.91
C LEU A 397 7.35 5.09 29.20
N VAL A 398 7.19 3.77 29.14
CA VAL A 398 8.27 2.79 29.38
C VAL A 398 9.40 2.94 28.35
N SER A 399 9.08 3.14 27.07
CA SER A 399 10.09 3.33 26.01
C SER A 399 10.91 4.60 26.18
N PHE A 400 10.35 5.66 26.78
CA PHE A 400 11.12 6.86 27.13
C PHE A 400 12.10 6.58 28.28
N SER A 401 11.69 5.78 29.28
CA SER A 401 12.52 5.42 30.43
C SER A 401 13.74 4.54 30.09
N LYS A 402 13.82 3.94 28.90
CA LYS A 402 14.97 3.08 28.46
C LYS A 402 16.17 3.85 27.87
N GLY A 403 16.19 5.17 27.97
CA GLY A 403 17.23 5.98 27.30
C GLY A 403 16.82 6.42 25.90
N PHE A 404 15.54 6.80 25.72
CA PHE A 404 15.00 7.35 24.48
C PHE A 404 15.14 6.43 23.25
N HIS A 405 14.63 5.20 23.33
CA HIS A 405 14.40 4.38 22.13
C HIS A 405 13.27 4.99 21.27
N PHE A 406 13.61 6.06 20.53
CA PHE A 406 12.71 6.85 19.71
C PHE A 406 11.86 5.98 18.77
N TRP A 407 12.45 4.91 18.24
CA TRP A 407 11.76 3.99 17.33
C TRP A 407 10.63 3.20 18.00
N GLU A 408 10.78 2.72 19.25
CA GLU A 408 9.70 2.03 19.98
C GLU A 408 8.51 2.97 20.23
N ALA A 409 8.80 4.17 20.71
CA ALA A 409 7.78 5.18 21.01
C ALA A 409 7.02 5.59 19.74
N VAL A 410 7.71 5.77 18.61
CA VAL A 410 7.07 6.07 17.31
C VAL A 410 6.15 4.94 16.87
N LEU A 411 6.57 3.68 16.98
CA LEU A 411 5.75 2.52 16.62
C LEU A 411 4.45 2.46 17.42
N LEU A 412 4.53 2.71 18.74
CA LEU A 412 3.40 2.73 19.66
C LEU A 412 2.48 3.94 19.41
N LEU A 413 3.03 5.11 19.12
CA LEU A 413 2.26 6.31 18.76
C LEU A 413 1.45 6.11 17.47
N VAL A 414 2.05 5.46 16.46
CA VAL A 414 1.33 5.09 15.22
C VAL A 414 0.18 4.13 15.54
N ALA A 415 0.39 3.13 16.40
CA ALA A 415 -0.67 2.23 16.85
C ALA A 415 -1.80 2.98 17.57
N MET A 416 -1.45 3.92 18.45
CA MET A 416 -2.39 4.75 19.22
C MET A 416 -3.22 5.67 18.30
N PHE A 417 -2.58 6.26 17.28
CA PHE A 417 -3.24 7.04 16.25
C PHE A 417 -4.26 6.20 15.47
N LEU A 418 -3.86 5.03 14.96
CA LEU A 418 -4.76 4.11 14.25
C LEU A 418 -5.93 3.65 15.12
N LEU A 419 -5.69 3.40 16.41
CA LEU A 419 -6.70 3.06 17.40
C LEU A 419 -7.73 4.20 17.55
N TYR A 420 -7.27 5.43 17.69
CA TYR A 420 -8.15 6.60 17.81
C TYR A 420 -9.11 6.76 16.61
N PHE A 421 -8.61 6.62 15.38
CA PHE A 421 -9.44 6.74 14.16
C PHE A 421 -10.38 5.54 13.92
N SER A 422 -10.12 4.41 14.55
CA SER A 422 -10.98 3.21 14.48
C SER A 422 -12.00 3.10 15.62
N ARG A 423 -12.03 4.04 16.58
CA ARG A 423 -12.89 4.00 17.78
C ARG A 423 -14.37 3.68 17.53
N LYS A 424 -14.93 4.13 16.41
CA LYS A 424 -16.35 3.93 16.07
C LYS A 424 -16.70 2.50 15.66
N LEU A 425 -15.71 1.67 15.36
CA LEU A 425 -15.92 0.28 14.93
C LEU A 425 -15.95 -0.71 16.09
N PHE A 426 -15.56 -0.30 17.30
CA PHE A 426 -15.56 -1.18 18.48
C PHE A 426 -16.92 -1.16 19.18
N TYR A 427 -17.82 -2.03 18.76
CA TYR A 427 -19.18 -2.13 19.31
C TYR A 427 -19.49 -3.46 20.00
N ARG A 428 -18.69 -4.52 19.78
CA ARG A 428 -18.97 -5.84 20.36
C ARG A 428 -18.64 -5.88 21.85
N HIS A 429 -19.49 -6.52 22.64
CA HIS A 429 -19.32 -6.74 24.07
C HIS A 429 -18.35 -7.88 24.38
N SER A 430 -18.34 -8.92 23.56
CA SER A 430 -17.49 -10.11 23.72
C SER A 430 -17.01 -10.66 22.38
N SER A 431 -15.83 -11.28 22.40
CA SER A 431 -15.42 -12.21 21.36
C SER A 431 -15.64 -13.63 21.85
N GLN A 432 -16.12 -14.51 20.96
CA GLN A 432 -16.17 -15.95 21.22
C GLN A 432 -14.80 -16.56 20.89
N TYR A 433 -14.00 -16.81 21.93
CA TYR A 433 -12.75 -17.56 21.80
C TYR A 433 -13.04 -19.05 21.67
N THR A 434 -13.04 -19.54 20.42
CA THR A 434 -13.07 -20.97 20.15
C THR A 434 -11.73 -21.60 20.53
N PHE A 435 -11.75 -22.84 21.05
CA PHE A 435 -10.55 -23.60 21.41
C PHE A 435 -9.48 -23.61 20.29
N ILE A 436 -9.90 -23.76 19.03
CA ILE A 436 -9.00 -23.71 17.86
C ILE A 436 -8.26 -22.38 17.77
N LYS A 437 -8.93 -21.24 18.03
CA LYS A 437 -8.30 -19.92 17.97
C LYS A 437 -7.25 -19.77 19.08
N VAL A 438 -7.57 -20.25 20.29
CA VAL A 438 -6.63 -20.28 21.42
C VAL A 438 -5.40 -21.13 21.11
N LEU A 439 -5.59 -22.30 20.50
CA LEU A 439 -4.48 -23.18 20.10
C LEU A 439 -3.55 -22.47 19.09
N ILE A 440 -4.12 -21.83 18.07
CA ILE A 440 -3.35 -21.09 17.05
C ILE A 440 -2.57 -19.94 17.69
N ASP A 441 -3.21 -19.15 18.56
CA ASP A 441 -2.52 -18.07 19.30
C ASP A 441 -1.39 -18.61 20.18
N GLY A 442 -1.63 -19.72 20.86
CA GLY A 442 -0.63 -20.40 21.69
C GLY A 442 0.59 -20.83 20.87
N VAL A 443 0.39 -21.41 19.69
CA VAL A 443 1.48 -21.80 18.78
C VAL A 443 2.26 -20.57 18.29
N ILE A 444 1.57 -19.47 17.96
CA ILE A 444 2.21 -18.23 17.52
C ILE A 444 3.06 -17.63 18.65
N LEU A 445 2.50 -17.53 19.86
CA LEU A 445 3.21 -17.01 21.02
C LEU A 445 4.43 -17.87 21.38
N LEU A 446 4.28 -19.20 21.34
CA LEU A 446 5.38 -20.13 21.56
C LEU A 446 6.45 -19.98 20.49
N GLY A 447 6.07 -19.83 19.21
CA GLY A 447 7.02 -19.58 18.12
C GLY A 447 7.81 -18.28 18.31
N ILE A 448 7.15 -17.19 18.70
CA ILE A 448 7.81 -15.90 18.97
C ILE A 448 8.74 -16.00 20.19
N ALA A 449 8.31 -16.68 21.25
CA ALA A 449 9.13 -16.94 22.41
C ALA A 449 10.39 -17.77 22.07
N LEU A 450 10.25 -18.81 21.25
CA LEU A 450 11.40 -19.58 20.78
C LEU A 450 12.35 -18.72 19.94
N ILE A 451 11.83 -17.87 19.06
CA ILE A 451 12.66 -16.93 18.29
C ILE A 451 13.41 -15.98 19.23
N TYR A 452 12.73 -15.41 20.24
CA TYR A 452 13.37 -14.56 21.25
C TYR A 452 14.55 -15.27 21.93
N VAL A 453 14.32 -16.50 22.41
CA VAL A 453 15.37 -17.30 23.08
C VAL A 453 16.50 -17.66 22.09
N ILE A 454 16.20 -18.08 20.87
CA ILE A 454 17.22 -18.45 19.87
C ILE A 454 18.08 -17.24 19.53
N VAL A 455 17.47 -16.10 19.24
CA VAL A 455 18.23 -14.87 18.91
C VAL A 455 19.05 -14.43 20.13
N GLY A 456 18.47 -14.52 21.34
CA GLY A 456 19.15 -14.15 22.58
C GLY A 456 20.34 -15.07 22.88
N THR A 457 20.21 -16.38 22.70
CA THR A 457 21.31 -17.34 22.90
C THR A 457 22.43 -17.14 21.90
N LEU A 458 22.12 -16.89 20.62
CA LEU A 458 23.10 -16.55 19.58
C LEU A 458 23.83 -15.24 19.91
N GLN A 459 23.10 -14.24 20.40
CA GLN A 459 23.65 -12.94 20.79
C GLN A 459 24.55 -13.05 22.02
N ILE A 460 24.08 -13.69 23.09
CA ILE A 460 24.86 -13.92 24.31
C ILE A 460 26.15 -14.66 23.97
N SER A 461 26.07 -15.70 23.12
CA SER A 461 27.25 -16.44 22.64
C SER A 461 28.24 -15.56 21.86
N TYR A 462 27.74 -14.57 21.12
CA TYR A 462 28.58 -13.61 20.40
C TYR A 462 29.23 -12.59 21.36
N ILE A 463 28.47 -12.05 22.33
CA ILE A 463 28.96 -11.07 23.31
C ILE A 463 29.98 -11.71 24.27
N GLN A 464 29.76 -12.95 24.70
CA GLN A 464 30.70 -13.72 25.54
C GLN A 464 32.06 -13.92 24.87
N LYS A 465 32.16 -13.88 23.53
CA LYS A 465 33.44 -13.95 22.80
C LYS A 465 34.23 -12.64 22.83
N ILE A 466 33.56 -11.51 23.05
CA ILE A 466 34.16 -10.16 22.96
C ILE A 466 34.43 -9.58 24.36
N VAL A 467 33.58 -9.90 25.34
CA VAL A 467 33.64 -9.33 26.70
C VAL A 467 34.50 -10.20 27.63
N PRO A 468 35.42 -9.63 28.42
CA PRO A 468 36.23 -10.38 29.40
C PRO A 468 35.38 -11.08 30.47
N LYS A 469 35.76 -12.31 30.87
CA LYS A 469 35.00 -13.17 31.81
C LYS A 469 34.56 -12.48 33.12
N LYS A 470 35.40 -11.61 33.71
CA LYS A 470 35.08 -10.89 34.96
C LYS A 470 33.89 -9.91 34.84
N LEU A 471 33.58 -9.45 33.62
CA LEU A 471 32.45 -8.55 33.37
C LEU A 471 31.20 -9.32 32.93
N GLN A 472 31.33 -10.60 32.53
CA GLN A 472 30.20 -11.40 32.05
C GLN A 472 29.15 -11.66 33.14
N ASP A 473 29.60 -11.83 34.39
CA ASP A 473 28.71 -12.03 35.55
C ASP A 473 27.89 -10.77 35.89
N ILE A 474 28.41 -9.57 35.59
CA ILE A 474 27.72 -8.29 35.82
C ILE A 474 26.62 -8.05 34.78
N PHE A 475 26.76 -8.57 33.57
CA PHE A 475 25.79 -8.41 32.48
C PHE A 475 24.68 -9.48 32.47
N SER A 476 24.64 -10.37 33.47
CA SER A 476 23.64 -11.45 33.56
C SER A 476 23.50 -12.27 32.26
N LEU A 477 24.63 -12.52 31.57
CA LEU A 477 24.72 -13.19 30.27
C LEU A 477 24.54 -14.72 30.39
N ASP A 478 23.49 -15.14 31.07
CA ASP A 478 23.08 -16.54 31.17
C ASP A 478 21.96 -16.83 30.18
N THR A 479 22.05 -17.94 29.46
CA THR A 479 20.99 -18.40 28.56
C THR A 479 19.71 -18.78 29.30
N GLN A 480 19.80 -19.11 30.59
CA GLN A 480 18.64 -19.45 31.42
C GLN A 480 17.79 -18.22 31.78
N SER A 481 18.37 -17.02 31.85
CA SER A 481 17.63 -15.78 32.17
C SER A 481 16.63 -15.41 31.06
N LEU A 482 16.95 -15.68 29.78
CA LEU A 482 16.04 -15.42 28.66
C LEU A 482 14.72 -16.19 28.79
N TRP A 483 14.76 -17.42 29.31
CA TRP A 483 13.56 -18.20 29.56
C TRP A 483 12.75 -17.64 30.75
N GLN A 484 13.43 -17.11 31.75
CA GLN A 484 12.79 -16.43 32.89
C GLN A 484 12.12 -15.13 32.44
N ASP A 485 12.76 -14.33 31.58
CA ASP A 485 12.21 -13.10 31.02
C ASP A 485 10.88 -13.37 30.29
N VAL A 486 10.88 -14.39 29.41
CA VAL A 486 9.68 -14.80 28.67
C VAL A 486 8.63 -15.35 29.64
N GLY A 487 9.01 -16.20 30.59
CA GLY A 487 8.08 -16.81 31.55
C GLY A 487 7.38 -15.77 32.43
N VAL A 488 8.14 -14.84 33.02
CA VAL A 488 7.60 -13.74 33.83
C VAL A 488 6.79 -12.78 32.97
N GLY A 489 7.24 -12.46 31.76
CA GLY A 489 6.48 -11.64 30.80
C GLY A 489 5.14 -12.25 30.41
N MET A 490 5.08 -13.57 30.20
CA MET A 490 3.84 -14.31 29.95
C MET A 490 2.91 -14.29 31.17
N LEU A 491 3.43 -14.49 32.37
CA LEU A 491 2.65 -14.45 33.61
C LEU A 491 2.03 -13.07 33.81
N LEU A 492 2.82 -12.00 33.67
CA LEU A 492 2.34 -10.62 33.78
C LEU A 492 1.30 -10.30 32.70
N ALA A 493 1.55 -10.71 31.46
CA ALA A 493 0.58 -10.53 30.37
C ALA A 493 -0.74 -11.27 30.66
N PHE A 494 -0.67 -12.51 31.19
CA PHE A 494 -1.86 -13.27 31.58
C PHE A 494 -2.68 -12.55 32.66
N VAL A 495 -2.01 -12.04 33.70
CA VAL A 495 -2.66 -11.25 34.76
C VAL A 495 -3.31 -10.00 34.16
N LEU A 496 -2.58 -9.24 33.35
CA LEU A 496 -3.08 -8.04 32.68
C LEU A 496 -4.31 -8.33 31.81
N LEU A 497 -4.28 -9.40 31.03
CA LEU A 497 -5.40 -9.80 30.17
C LEU A 497 -6.62 -10.28 30.97
N PHE A 498 -6.39 -11.01 32.07
CA PHE A 498 -7.46 -11.44 32.97
C PHE A 498 -8.21 -10.23 33.55
N PHE A 499 -7.49 -9.24 34.07
CA PHE A 499 -8.10 -8.01 34.57
C PHE A 499 -8.72 -7.14 33.46
N GLY A 500 -8.03 -6.99 32.32
CA GLY A 500 -8.47 -6.14 31.21
C GLY A 500 -9.71 -6.64 30.48
N LEU A 501 -9.87 -7.96 30.33
CA LEU A 501 -10.97 -8.56 29.55
C LEU A 501 -12.07 -9.17 30.43
N PHE A 502 -11.72 -9.79 31.57
CA PHE A 502 -12.63 -10.67 32.33
C PHE A 502 -13.15 -10.11 33.66
N PHE A 503 -12.55 -9.06 34.23
CA PHE A 503 -12.87 -8.57 35.59
C PHE A 503 -14.35 -8.15 35.82
N LYS A 504 -15.11 -7.89 34.76
CA LYS A 504 -16.56 -7.62 34.84
C LYS A 504 -17.32 -8.54 33.90
N ARG A 505 -17.61 -9.78 34.30
CA ARG A 505 -18.54 -10.66 33.55
C ARG A 505 -19.88 -9.95 33.39
N TRP A 506 -20.28 -9.65 32.15
CA TRP A 506 -21.50 -8.89 31.89
C TRP A 506 -22.71 -9.80 32.13
N LYS A 507 -23.59 -9.41 33.07
CA LYS A 507 -24.80 -10.18 33.45
C LYS A 507 -25.77 -10.44 32.26
N GLY A 508 -25.65 -9.70 31.16
CA GLY A 508 -26.53 -9.81 29.98
C GLY A 508 -26.35 -11.08 29.12
N SER A 509 -25.24 -11.83 29.24
CA SER A 509 -25.09 -13.10 28.51
C SER A 509 -26.07 -14.18 29.01
N ALA A 510 -26.40 -14.16 30.30
CA ALA A 510 -27.28 -15.14 30.92
C ALA A 510 -28.73 -15.05 30.40
N SER A 511 -29.19 -13.86 29.97
CA SER A 511 -30.53 -13.67 29.41
C SER A 511 -30.67 -14.13 27.96
N LEU A 512 -29.56 -14.31 27.23
CA LEU A 512 -29.59 -14.80 25.84
C LEU A 512 -29.91 -16.30 25.79
N PHE A 513 -29.38 -17.08 26.74
CA PHE A 513 -29.50 -18.53 26.74
C PHE A 513 -30.64 -19.02 27.65
N LYS A 514 -31.86 -18.55 27.40
CA LYS A 514 -33.06 -19.12 28.02
C LYS A 514 -33.35 -20.49 27.38
N ALA A 515 -32.96 -21.55 28.08
CA ALA A 515 -33.24 -22.91 27.65
C ALA A 515 -34.75 -23.14 27.64
N VAL A 516 -35.26 -23.74 26.56
CA VAL A 516 -36.67 -24.15 26.52
C VAL A 516 -36.83 -25.37 27.44
N SER A 517 -37.72 -25.27 28.43
CA SER A 517 -38.11 -26.45 29.22
C SER A 517 -38.75 -27.47 28.30
N LYS A 518 -38.35 -28.76 28.40
CA LYS A 518 -38.88 -29.91 27.62
C LYS A 518 -40.41 -30.11 27.65
N VAL A 519 -41.16 -29.23 28.35
CA VAL A 519 -42.59 -29.33 28.62
C VAL A 519 -43.46 -28.64 27.55
N ASP A 520 -42.87 -27.84 26.65
CA ASP A 520 -43.62 -27.12 25.62
C ASP A 520 -43.93 -28.04 24.41
N LYS A 521 -45.20 -28.43 24.19
CA LYS A 521 -45.63 -29.38 23.13
C LYS A 521 -45.34 -28.90 21.68
N LYS A 522 -44.82 -27.68 21.49
CA LYS A 522 -44.45 -27.06 20.20
C LYS A 522 -42.94 -26.82 20.05
N THR A 523 -42.08 -27.60 20.70
CA THR A 523 -40.63 -27.48 20.47
C THR A 523 -40.22 -28.12 19.15
N PRO A 524 -39.46 -27.42 18.27
CA PRO A 524 -38.90 -28.02 17.06
C PRO A 524 -37.96 -29.18 17.38
N ARG A 525 -37.85 -30.15 16.45
CA ARG A 525 -36.88 -31.24 16.57
C ARG A 525 -35.45 -30.65 16.60
N PRO A 526 -34.60 -31.04 17.57
CA PRO A 526 -33.24 -30.51 17.66
C PRO A 526 -32.40 -30.95 16.45
N LEU A 527 -31.60 -30.04 15.88
CA LEU A 527 -30.62 -30.37 14.85
C LEU A 527 -29.47 -31.19 15.46
N PHE A 528 -29.11 -30.86 16.70
CA PHE A 528 -28.09 -31.54 17.48
C PHE A 528 -28.71 -32.19 18.73
N HIS A 529 -28.76 -33.52 18.75
CA HIS A 529 -29.39 -34.32 19.82
C HIS A 529 -28.85 -34.01 21.23
N ASN A 530 -27.55 -33.68 21.36
CA ASN A 530 -26.90 -33.41 22.64
C ASN A 530 -26.83 -31.92 23.04
N LYS A 531 -27.59 -31.03 22.38
CA LYS A 531 -27.54 -29.58 22.68
C LYS A 531 -28.89 -28.99 23.03
N ALA A 532 -28.90 -28.12 24.04
CA ALA A 532 -30.10 -27.39 24.43
C ALA A 532 -30.60 -26.48 23.29
N ILE A 533 -31.93 -26.37 23.19
CA ILE A 533 -32.62 -25.40 22.33
C ILE A 533 -32.84 -24.14 23.16
N TYR A 534 -32.54 -22.99 22.56
CA TYR A 534 -32.73 -21.67 23.15
C TYR A 534 -33.83 -20.92 22.40
N VAL A 535 -34.53 -20.04 23.12
CA VAL A 535 -35.56 -19.18 22.53
C VAL A 535 -35.25 -17.72 22.75
N TYR A 536 -35.32 -16.98 21.65
CA TYR A 536 -35.31 -15.53 21.63
C TYR A 536 -36.74 -15.04 21.42
N SER A 537 -37.33 -14.42 22.46
CA SER A 537 -38.70 -13.91 22.44
C SER A 537 -38.70 -12.38 22.34
N THR A 538 -39.51 -11.86 21.43
CA THR A 538 -39.81 -10.42 21.29
C THR A 538 -41.30 -10.22 21.08
N ASP A 539 -41.77 -8.97 21.18
CA ASP A 539 -43.17 -8.59 20.94
C ASP A 539 -43.67 -8.95 19.52
N GLN A 540 -42.75 -9.23 18.59
CA GLN A 540 -43.03 -9.53 17.18
C GLN A 540 -42.96 -11.03 16.84
N GLY A 541 -42.43 -11.87 17.73
CA GLY A 541 -42.26 -13.30 17.47
C GLY A 541 -41.18 -13.98 18.32
N LYS A 542 -41.04 -15.29 18.12
CA LYS A 542 -40.05 -16.17 18.78
C LYS A 542 -39.12 -16.83 17.74
N ILE A 543 -37.83 -16.86 18.02
CA ILE A 543 -36.84 -17.62 17.25
C ILE A 543 -36.28 -18.75 18.13
N TYR A 544 -36.39 -19.98 17.65
CA TYR A 544 -35.75 -21.16 18.25
C TYR A 544 -34.40 -21.38 17.58
N TYR A 545 -33.34 -21.57 18.37
CA TYR A 545 -31.99 -21.75 17.85
C TYR A 545 -31.13 -22.67 18.72
N GLN A 546 -30.08 -23.24 18.12
CA GLN A 546 -29.06 -24.04 18.83
C GLN A 546 -27.67 -23.42 18.67
N LYS A 547 -26.88 -23.48 19.74
CA LYS A 547 -25.51 -22.97 19.75
C LYS A 547 -24.51 -24.02 19.23
N TRP A 548 -23.75 -23.66 18.21
CA TRP A 548 -22.65 -24.45 17.68
C TRP A 548 -21.36 -23.63 17.59
N MET A 549 -20.43 -23.84 18.55
CA MET A 549 -19.20 -23.03 18.68
C MET A 549 -19.52 -21.53 18.80
N ASP A 550 -19.07 -20.72 17.85
CA ASP A 550 -19.37 -19.29 17.69
C ASP A 550 -20.58 -19.04 16.76
N ASN A 551 -21.22 -20.07 16.24
CA ASN A 551 -22.41 -19.98 15.40
C ASN A 551 -23.70 -20.25 16.19
N LEU A 552 -24.77 -19.57 15.81
CA LEU A 552 -26.14 -19.82 16.25
C LEU A 552 -26.95 -20.26 15.04
N VAL A 553 -27.41 -21.50 15.05
CA VAL A 553 -28.21 -22.07 13.96
C VAL A 553 -29.67 -21.90 14.28
N VAL A 554 -30.38 -21.14 13.45
CA VAL A 554 -31.83 -20.93 13.58
C VAL A 554 -32.56 -22.21 13.16
N MET A 555 -33.49 -22.65 13.99
CA MET A 555 -34.28 -23.86 13.80
C MET A 555 -35.65 -23.52 13.23
N GLU A 556 -36.39 -22.68 13.94
CA GLU A 556 -37.76 -22.33 13.63
C GLU A 556 -38.04 -20.86 13.98
N ARG A 557 -38.90 -20.25 13.18
CA ARG A 557 -39.33 -18.84 13.30
C ARG A 557 -40.84 -18.85 13.54
N ILE A 558 -41.29 -18.34 14.68
CA ILE A 558 -42.71 -18.20 15.02
C ILE A 558 -43.06 -16.72 15.07
N GLU A 559 -43.96 -16.29 14.19
CA GLU A 559 -44.40 -14.89 14.08
C GLU A 559 -45.74 -14.66 14.80
N VAL A 560 -45.94 -13.44 15.30
CA VAL A 560 -47.22 -13.05 15.93
C VAL A 560 -48.31 -12.80 14.89
N ASN A 561 -47.95 -12.38 13.66
CA ASN A 561 -48.89 -12.12 12.57
C ASN A 561 -48.44 -12.87 11.30
N ARG A 562 -49.28 -13.76 10.77
CA ARG A 562 -48.87 -14.77 9.75
C ARG A 562 -48.68 -14.23 8.32
N ASP A 563 -49.09 -13.00 8.05
CA ASP A 563 -49.31 -12.52 6.67
C ASP A 563 -48.21 -11.59 6.10
N LEU A 564 -47.10 -11.37 6.81
CA LEU A 564 -46.08 -10.41 6.38
C LEU A 564 -44.67 -11.02 6.35
N HIS A 565 -44.24 -11.50 5.16
CA HIS A 565 -42.84 -11.93 4.92
C HIS A 565 -41.79 -10.88 5.31
N ALA A 566 -42.13 -9.58 5.27
CA ALA A 566 -41.25 -8.51 5.72
C ALA A 566 -40.98 -8.55 7.24
N GLN A 567 -41.92 -9.04 8.05
CA GLN A 567 -41.76 -9.18 9.51
C GLN A 567 -40.80 -10.32 9.87
N SER A 568 -40.79 -11.42 9.11
CA SER A 568 -39.89 -12.55 9.33
C SER A 568 -38.41 -12.15 9.17
N VAL A 569 -38.12 -11.40 8.11
CA VAL A 569 -36.76 -10.91 7.79
C VAL A 569 -36.34 -9.86 8.81
N PHE A 570 -37.24 -8.96 9.21
CA PHE A 570 -36.97 -7.95 10.23
C PHE A 570 -36.65 -8.59 11.60
N LEU A 571 -37.39 -9.63 12.00
CA LEU A 571 -37.14 -10.37 13.23
C LEU A 571 -35.75 -11.05 13.20
N CYS A 572 -35.39 -11.67 12.07
CA CYS A 572 -34.06 -12.25 11.87
C CYS A 572 -32.95 -11.18 11.89
N GLN A 573 -33.19 -10.01 11.30
CA GLN A 573 -32.23 -8.90 11.31
C GLN A 573 -32.04 -8.34 12.73
N LYS A 574 -33.12 -8.22 13.52
CA LYS A 574 -33.03 -7.78 14.92
C LYS A 574 -32.25 -8.80 15.77
N PHE A 575 -32.56 -10.08 15.60
CA PHE A 575 -31.84 -11.17 16.27
C PHE A 575 -30.35 -11.20 15.89
N GLU A 576 -30.02 -11.06 14.62
CA GLU A 576 -28.63 -11.01 14.15
C GLU A 576 -27.89 -9.80 14.74
N ASN A 577 -28.47 -8.61 14.72
CA ASN A 577 -27.86 -7.41 15.27
C ASN A 577 -27.60 -7.53 16.78
N GLU A 578 -28.49 -8.16 17.53
CA GLU A 578 -28.28 -8.42 18.96
C GLU A 578 -27.19 -9.46 19.19
N MET A 579 -27.22 -10.57 18.45
CA MET A 579 -26.26 -11.66 18.60
C MET A 579 -24.85 -11.29 18.13
N ASP A 580 -24.72 -10.45 17.10
CA ASP A 580 -23.44 -9.91 16.62
C ASP A 580 -22.75 -9.05 17.68
N ARG A 581 -23.52 -8.33 18.53
CA ARG A 581 -22.93 -7.60 19.68
C ARG A 581 -22.22 -8.54 20.67
N TYR A 582 -22.58 -9.82 20.71
CA TYR A 582 -21.92 -10.82 21.56
C TYR A 582 -20.90 -11.68 20.80
N GLY A 583 -20.66 -11.38 19.52
CA GLY A 583 -19.70 -12.06 18.67
C GLY A 583 -20.17 -13.42 18.14
N PHE A 584 -21.49 -13.65 18.11
CA PHE A 584 -22.07 -14.85 17.50
C PHE A 584 -22.40 -14.63 16.02
N ILE A 585 -22.17 -15.65 15.20
CA ILE A 585 -22.57 -15.67 13.80
C ILE A 585 -23.92 -16.38 13.68
N VAL A 586 -24.94 -15.70 13.18
CA VAL A 586 -26.26 -16.31 12.96
C VAL A 586 -26.29 -16.98 11.59
N ILE A 587 -26.72 -18.24 11.56
CA ILE A 587 -26.95 -19.03 10.35
C ILE A 587 -28.44 -19.32 10.27
N VAL A 588 -29.08 -18.85 9.18
CA VAL A 588 -30.49 -19.12 8.89
C VAL A 588 -30.57 -20.15 7.77
N PRO A 589 -30.86 -21.43 8.08
CA PRO A 589 -31.05 -22.47 7.08
C PRO A 589 -32.43 -22.39 6.42
N SER A 590 -32.57 -23.04 5.26
CA SER A 590 -33.85 -23.35 4.60
C SER A 590 -34.72 -22.14 4.26
N ILE A 591 -34.12 -21.14 3.59
CA ILE A 591 -34.83 -19.92 3.16
C ILE A 591 -35.61 -20.19 1.88
N LYS A 592 -36.87 -19.72 1.84
CA LYS A 592 -37.74 -19.82 0.66
C LYS A 592 -37.23 -18.92 -0.46
N ASN A 593 -37.42 -19.32 -1.72
CA ASN A 593 -36.96 -18.52 -2.89
C ASN A 593 -37.57 -17.11 -2.92
N GLU A 594 -38.79 -16.95 -2.42
CA GLU A 594 -39.51 -15.66 -2.34
C GLU A 594 -38.88 -14.69 -1.32
N GLU A 595 -38.20 -15.21 -0.29
CA GLU A 595 -37.59 -14.39 0.78
C GLU A 595 -36.18 -13.89 0.40
N ILE A 596 -35.56 -14.44 -0.65
CA ILE A 596 -34.17 -14.19 -1.04
C ILE A 596 -33.91 -12.68 -1.26
N ALA A 597 -34.79 -11.99 -1.97
CA ALA A 597 -34.63 -10.56 -2.26
C ALA A 597 -34.65 -9.73 -0.97
N SER A 598 -35.60 -10.00 -0.08
CA SER A 598 -35.75 -9.32 1.21
C SER A 598 -34.54 -9.54 2.13
N PHE A 599 -33.95 -10.73 2.14
CA PHE A 599 -32.72 -11.00 2.89
C PHE A 599 -31.51 -10.24 2.34
N TYR A 600 -31.40 -10.08 1.02
CA TYR A 600 -30.34 -9.24 0.43
C TYR A 600 -30.48 -7.78 0.84
N GLU A 601 -31.71 -7.24 0.81
CA GLU A 601 -31.99 -5.87 1.25
C GLU A 601 -31.72 -5.68 2.75
N ALA A 602 -32.00 -6.69 3.58
CA ALA A 602 -31.72 -6.70 5.01
C ALA A 602 -30.22 -6.87 5.35
N GLY A 603 -29.36 -7.04 4.35
CA GLY A 603 -27.91 -7.09 4.53
C GLY A 603 -27.35 -8.50 4.78
N PHE A 604 -28.04 -9.54 4.32
CA PHE A 604 -27.54 -10.91 4.34
C PHE A 604 -26.92 -11.31 3.00
N GLN A 605 -25.93 -12.21 3.05
CA GLN A 605 -25.43 -12.97 1.92
C GLN A 605 -26.13 -14.32 1.88
N ILE A 606 -26.42 -14.78 0.67
CA ILE A 606 -27.10 -16.05 0.45
C ILE A 606 -26.12 -17.04 -0.17
N ILE A 607 -26.02 -18.22 0.44
CA ILE A 607 -25.16 -19.31 0.00
C ILE A 607 -26.05 -20.51 -0.27
N LYS A 608 -26.02 -21.00 -1.51
CA LYS A 608 -26.68 -22.23 -1.91
C LYS A 608 -25.65 -23.36 -1.84
N GLU A 609 -25.97 -24.42 -1.10
CA GLU A 609 -25.15 -25.62 -0.99
C GLU A 609 -26.10 -26.83 -1.05
N ASP A 610 -25.94 -27.67 -2.07
CA ASP A 610 -26.87 -28.73 -2.46
C ASP A 610 -28.31 -28.23 -2.71
N VAL A 611 -29.29 -28.69 -1.93
CA VAL A 611 -30.73 -28.37 -2.07
C VAL A 611 -31.16 -27.24 -1.12
N THR A 612 -30.36 -26.92 -0.10
CA THR A 612 -30.71 -25.95 0.93
C THR A 612 -30.08 -24.56 0.67
N VAL A 613 -30.84 -23.53 1.00
CA VAL A 613 -30.44 -22.13 0.87
C VAL A 613 -30.20 -21.54 2.27
N TYR A 614 -28.98 -21.06 2.51
CA TYR A 614 -28.56 -20.47 3.78
C TYR A 614 -28.43 -18.95 3.66
N ALA A 615 -28.85 -18.18 4.67
CA ALA A 615 -28.45 -16.79 4.84
C ALA A 615 -27.53 -16.61 6.04
N LEU A 616 -26.52 -15.76 5.83
CA LEU A 616 -25.61 -15.26 6.86
C LEU A 616 -25.47 -13.75 6.67
N SER A 617 -25.05 -13.03 7.71
CA SER A 617 -24.79 -11.59 7.61
C SER A 617 -23.72 -11.27 6.55
N ASN A 618 -23.89 -10.19 5.78
CA ASN A 618 -22.87 -9.68 4.84
C ASN A 618 -21.58 -9.26 5.55
N SER A 619 -21.62 -9.07 6.88
CA SER A 619 -20.45 -8.78 7.69
C SER A 619 -19.48 -9.97 7.79
N VAL A 620 -19.95 -11.19 7.56
CA VAL A 620 -19.15 -12.42 7.62
C VAL A 620 -18.44 -12.62 6.28
N PRO A 621 -17.12 -12.87 6.25
CA PRO A 621 -16.43 -13.18 5.00
C PRO A 621 -17.00 -14.43 4.32
N GLN A 622 -17.26 -14.37 3.00
CA GLN A 622 -17.84 -15.48 2.22
C GLN A 622 -17.13 -16.82 2.41
N ILE A 623 -15.80 -16.81 2.60
CA ILE A 623 -15.01 -18.03 2.82
C ILE A 623 -15.38 -18.66 4.15
N VAL A 624 -15.46 -17.87 5.22
CA VAL A 624 -15.85 -18.34 6.56
C VAL A 624 -17.28 -18.89 6.53
N ALA A 625 -18.18 -18.16 5.86
CA ALA A 625 -19.57 -18.57 5.70
C ALA A 625 -19.69 -19.94 4.99
N LYS A 626 -19.00 -20.14 3.86
CA LYS A 626 -18.98 -21.44 3.16
C LYS A 626 -18.38 -22.56 3.99
N THR A 627 -17.29 -22.30 4.72
CA THR A 627 -16.66 -23.32 5.56
C THR A 627 -17.59 -23.75 6.70
N ASN A 628 -18.27 -22.80 7.35
CA ASN A 628 -19.23 -23.07 8.41
C ASN A 628 -20.42 -23.89 7.88
N ILE A 629 -20.96 -23.56 6.70
CA ILE A 629 -22.06 -24.31 6.07
C ILE A 629 -21.63 -25.73 5.70
N LYS A 630 -20.49 -25.91 5.03
CA LYS A 630 -19.96 -27.25 4.69
C LYS A 630 -19.80 -28.13 5.91
N TRP A 631 -19.32 -27.55 7.00
CA TRP A 631 -19.14 -28.27 8.25
C TRP A 631 -20.48 -28.62 8.89
N LEU A 632 -21.43 -27.67 8.91
CA LEU A 632 -22.79 -27.90 9.38
C LEU A 632 -23.45 -29.07 8.64
N ASN A 633 -23.40 -29.08 7.30
CA ASN A 633 -23.96 -30.18 6.47
C ASN A 633 -23.29 -31.52 6.80
N ARG A 634 -21.96 -31.57 6.95
CA ARG A 634 -21.25 -32.80 7.31
C ARG A 634 -21.68 -33.36 8.66
N VAL A 635 -22.00 -32.50 9.63
CA VAL A 635 -22.39 -32.94 10.97
C VAL A 635 -23.84 -33.33 11.03
N VAL A 636 -24.73 -32.60 10.35
CA VAL A 636 -26.14 -32.99 10.21
C VAL A 636 -26.24 -34.33 9.49
N ASN A 637 -25.53 -34.52 8.37
CA ASN A 637 -25.54 -35.79 7.60
C ASN A 637 -24.91 -36.98 8.34
N LYS A 638 -24.05 -36.75 9.34
CA LYS A 638 -23.50 -37.81 10.19
C LYS A 638 -24.41 -38.18 11.36
N MET A 639 -25.39 -37.34 11.67
CA MET A 639 -26.32 -37.50 12.79
C MET A 639 -27.74 -37.89 12.34
N SER A 640 -28.07 -37.70 11.06
CA SER A 640 -29.20 -38.33 10.35
C SER A 640 -28.86 -39.76 9.98
#